data_AF-A0A813F3K8-F1
#
_entry.id   AF-A0A813F3K8-F1
#
_cell.length_a   1.000
_cell.length_b   1.000
_cell.length_c   1.000
_cell.angle_alpha   90.00
_cell.angle_beta   90.00
_cell.angle_gamma   90.00
#
_symmetry.space_group_name_H-M   'P 1'
#
loop_
_entity.id
_entity.type
_entity.pdbx_description
1 polymer ?
#
loop_
_entity_poly.entity_id
_entity_poly.type
_entity_poly.pdbx_seq_one_letter_code
_entity_poly.pdbx_strand_id
1 'polypeptide(L)'
;MCSERYVPQRLPIVVDLPRAAPGSGRGLCAPPAGQLPGEGPVFWQARPASLSSYGEAGKPHLSETVGGTATSPLFVRLMEELHDGRPELHTATGSSGYRNKASYSLGPQFAGVQETCAPEVNQLALRLQELAQESSDPAFFVEAALKLTRRGTLGVKLVLRGQEAAASWLGLGLPQQVADGFCTEDSPAASWHKQLKTSVPEVCSVTYQVAPAGSDEKPPKSPWHPRYPMPSPLFGEPFVIEETPAVRGEKGLAFRLSPDAFSEVNSPAEDAMTDVVVDWVKMLQQQGCLGETLCMFGRNSGFIGLALQQHCGFKRVYAYTHCPVTLADLDASVAMNGATAAGWVVGRSEKYDFGGVLSRIPKGQGPLFVHVTNSRHGLADGVIPALKARSDVIAVAYNSCSHLPLPGEWQELCSGPGAFELRAFRSFDLLAGTEFLSSYFLLVRRPPVLVLPVGPPGVGKSWLARQLAATLTCAVFERDKAFFEERLRRSDVGLAEAKRRTHERLLAALRGAGASSTELGSPESLPTAVLLDSTNGSQAAREAYCTAFKPRRLIYVALRPPEEKMLDFLLGRVRSRGQSADTPEHERLVGIGGLRPEASDQEMQEKVSRILAALEWPDASVPPQLSSDPATTTTTAAGPLELIMLKAQADDTAAVQAVLWKCFLHLCCPFLANLEA
;
A
#
# COMPACT_ATOMS: atom_id res chain seq x y z
N MET A 1 19.76 18.62 24.47
CA MET A 1 20.57 17.49 24.99
C MET A 1 19.75 16.73 26.03
N CYS A 2 18.98 15.72 25.63
CA CYS A 2 18.43 14.73 26.55
C CYS A 2 18.44 13.39 25.82
N SER A 3 19.48 12.60 26.07
CA SER A 3 19.61 11.21 25.66
C SER A 3 19.31 10.34 26.88
N GLU A 4 18.09 9.81 26.99
CA GLU A 4 17.84 8.66 27.87
C GLU A 4 16.96 7.65 27.15
N ARG A 5 17.46 6.42 27.13
CA ARG A 5 16.87 5.23 26.51
C ARG A 5 15.51 4.95 27.16
N TYR A 6 14.43 5.07 26.39
CA TYR A 6 13.13 4.56 26.81
C TYR A 6 13.03 3.07 26.42
N VAL A 7 12.96 2.19 27.42
CA VAL A 7 12.67 0.77 27.24
C VAL A 7 11.15 0.62 27.10
N PRO A 8 10.61 -0.07 26.08
CA PRO A 8 9.17 -0.19 25.89
C PRO A 8 8.55 -1.02 27.02
N GLN A 9 7.81 -0.36 27.91
CA GLN A 9 6.92 -1.04 28.86
C GLN A 9 5.64 -1.44 28.13
N ARG A 10 5.44 -2.77 28.00
CA ARG A 10 4.17 -3.37 27.62
C ARG A 10 3.13 -3.06 28.71
N LEU A 11 2.07 -2.34 28.37
CA LEU A 11 0.96 -2.10 29.29
C LEU A 11 0.08 -3.36 29.44
N PRO A 12 -0.45 -3.63 30.65
CA PRO A 12 -1.32 -4.77 30.92
C PRO A 12 -2.77 -4.45 30.51
N ILE A 13 -3.39 -5.35 29.76
CA ILE A 13 -4.82 -5.29 29.44
C ILE A 13 -5.56 -6.20 30.42
N VAL A 14 -6.43 -5.62 31.24
CA VAL A 14 -7.44 -6.34 32.01
C VAL A 14 -8.57 -6.74 31.06
N VAL A 15 -8.87 -8.03 30.95
CA VAL A 15 -9.95 -8.58 30.11
C VAL A 15 -10.94 -9.34 30.99
N ASP A 16 -12.18 -8.87 31.05
CA ASP A 16 -13.32 -9.66 31.49
C ASP A 16 -13.79 -10.56 30.34
N LEU A 17 -13.94 -11.86 30.64
CA LEU A 17 -14.39 -12.91 29.72
C LEU A 17 -15.87 -13.22 29.91
N PRO A 18 -16.61 -13.51 28.83
CA PRO A 18 -17.64 -14.55 28.88
C PRO A 18 -17.36 -15.75 27.96
N ARG A 19 -17.95 -16.87 28.36
CA ARG A 19 -17.72 -18.26 27.95
C ARG A 19 -18.12 -18.60 26.51
N ALA A 20 -17.40 -19.58 25.97
CA ALA A 20 -17.59 -20.23 24.67
C ALA A 20 -18.93 -20.98 24.50
N ALA A 21 -19.37 -21.07 23.24
CA ALA A 21 -20.31 -22.09 22.76
C ALA A 21 -19.64 -22.92 21.64
N PRO A 22 -19.97 -24.22 21.47
CA PRO A 22 -19.25 -25.11 20.57
C PRO A 22 -19.93 -25.27 19.19
N GLY A 23 -19.10 -25.23 18.15
CA GLY A 23 -19.18 -26.15 17.00
C GLY A 23 -20.10 -25.78 15.84
N SER A 24 -19.54 -25.75 14.62
CA SER A 24 -19.94 -26.65 13.53
C SER A 24 -18.98 -26.48 12.34
N GLY A 25 -18.47 -27.59 11.82
CA GLY A 25 -17.59 -27.62 10.64
C GLY A 25 -18.32 -27.50 9.31
N ARG A 26 -17.54 -27.20 8.26
CA ARG A 26 -17.77 -27.38 6.80
C ARG A 26 -16.46 -26.88 6.14
N GLY A 27 -15.84 -27.49 5.14
CA GLY A 27 -16.24 -28.49 4.14
C GLY A 27 -15.58 -28.04 2.83
N LEU A 28 -14.50 -28.70 2.40
CA LEU A 28 -13.81 -28.42 1.15
C LEU A 28 -14.75 -28.73 -0.02
N CYS A 29 -15.05 -27.71 -0.84
CA CYS A 29 -15.89 -27.87 -2.03
C CYS A 29 -15.12 -28.62 -3.14
N ALA A 30 -15.67 -29.76 -3.56
CA ALA A 30 -15.29 -30.46 -4.78
C ALA A 30 -15.74 -29.67 -6.03
N PRO A 31 -15.02 -29.76 -7.16
CA PRO A 31 -15.43 -29.13 -8.41
C PRO A 31 -16.72 -29.77 -8.97
N PRO A 32 -17.52 -29.03 -9.77
CA PRO A 32 -18.76 -29.55 -10.33
C PRO A 32 -18.49 -30.70 -11.32
N ALA A 33 -19.29 -31.75 -11.22
CA ALA A 33 -19.24 -32.89 -12.11
C ALA A 33 -19.68 -32.48 -13.53
N GLY A 34 -18.79 -32.60 -14.51
CA GLY A 34 -19.13 -32.40 -15.93
C GLY A 34 -18.01 -31.91 -16.85
N GLN A 35 -16.88 -31.41 -16.34
CA GLN A 35 -15.73 -31.03 -17.18
C GLN A 35 -14.85 -32.25 -17.49
N LEU A 36 -14.52 -32.44 -18.76
CA LEU A 36 -13.51 -33.41 -19.20
C LEU A 36 -12.16 -33.13 -18.50
N PRO A 37 -11.35 -34.13 -18.12
CA PRO A 37 -10.16 -33.95 -17.28
C PRO A 37 -8.92 -33.42 -18.06
N GLY A 38 -9.09 -32.41 -18.92
CA GLY A 38 -8.06 -31.95 -19.86
C GLY A 38 -7.75 -30.45 -19.90
N GLU A 39 -8.59 -29.58 -19.33
CA GLU A 39 -8.51 -28.13 -19.55
C GLU A 39 -8.49 -27.31 -18.24
N GLY A 40 -7.82 -27.82 -17.20
CA GLY A 40 -7.51 -27.00 -16.03
C GLY A 40 -6.54 -25.85 -16.38
N PRO A 41 -6.57 -24.72 -15.66
CA PRO A 41 -5.66 -23.61 -15.90
C PRO A 41 -4.21 -24.12 -15.83
N VAL A 42 -3.45 -23.88 -16.90
CA VAL A 42 -2.07 -24.37 -17.05
C VAL A 42 -1.11 -23.70 -16.07
N PHE A 43 -1.49 -22.53 -15.56
CA PHE A 43 -0.81 -21.83 -14.49
C PHE A 43 -1.45 -22.17 -13.14
N TRP A 44 -0.62 -22.54 -12.18
CA TRP A 44 -1.06 -22.53 -10.79
C TRP A 44 -0.74 -21.16 -10.20
N GLN A 45 -1.79 -20.44 -9.81
CA GLN A 45 -1.69 -19.45 -8.74
C GLN A 45 -2.11 -20.18 -7.48
N ALA A 46 -1.32 -20.11 -6.41
CA ALA A 46 -1.89 -20.36 -5.10
C ALA A 46 -3.09 -19.40 -4.98
N ARG A 47 -4.31 -19.95 -4.89
CA ARG A 47 -5.46 -19.09 -4.63
C ARG A 47 -5.22 -18.50 -3.24
N PRO A 48 -5.17 -17.18 -3.07
CA PRO A 48 -5.33 -16.65 -1.74
C PRO A 48 -6.65 -17.22 -1.22
N ALA A 49 -6.63 -17.89 -0.06
CA ALA A 49 -7.84 -17.91 0.74
C ALA A 49 -8.22 -16.44 0.86
N SER A 50 -9.44 -16.09 0.45
CA SER A 50 -9.88 -14.70 0.41
C SER A 50 -9.41 -13.99 1.67
N LEU A 51 -8.56 -12.98 1.55
CA LEU A 51 -8.20 -12.06 2.65
C LEU A 51 -9.42 -11.20 3.05
N SER A 52 -10.64 -11.69 2.78
CA SER A 52 -11.90 -11.06 3.12
C SER A 52 -12.30 -11.46 4.54
N SER A 53 -11.74 -10.76 5.51
CA SER A 53 -12.49 -10.32 6.68
C SER A 53 -11.52 -9.64 7.64
N TYR A 54 -11.58 -8.31 7.74
CA TYR A 54 -11.38 -7.70 9.04
C TYR A 54 -12.48 -8.26 9.96
N GLY A 55 -12.09 -8.81 11.11
CA GLY A 55 -13.05 -9.25 12.13
C GLY A 55 -13.89 -8.07 12.66
N GLU A 56 -14.90 -8.36 13.47
CA GLU A 56 -15.66 -7.32 14.15
C GLU A 56 -14.71 -6.37 14.92
N ALA A 57 -14.82 -5.07 14.62
CA ALA A 57 -14.11 -3.97 15.27
C ALA A 57 -12.59 -3.82 15.03
N GLY A 58 -12.12 -3.88 13.78
CA GLY A 58 -10.85 -3.24 13.39
C GLY A 58 -9.58 -3.79 14.06
N LYS A 59 -9.65 -5.00 14.63
CA LYS A 59 -8.45 -5.73 15.03
C LYS A 59 -7.83 -6.37 13.79
N PRO A 60 -6.54 -6.16 13.50
CA PRO A 60 -5.85 -7.01 12.54
C PRO A 60 -5.93 -8.45 13.06
N HIS A 61 -6.40 -9.39 12.24
CA HIS A 61 -6.28 -10.81 12.53
C HIS A 61 -4.79 -11.19 12.50
N LEU A 62 -4.08 -10.95 13.60
CA LEU A 62 -2.89 -11.72 13.96
C LEU A 62 -3.28 -13.02 14.67
N SER A 63 -4.50 -13.54 14.43
CA SER A 63 -4.89 -14.82 15.01
C SER A 63 -4.23 -15.95 14.22
N GLU A 64 -3.52 -16.82 14.92
CA GLU A 64 -2.89 -18.07 14.48
C GLU A 64 -3.88 -19.10 13.90
N THR A 65 -5.09 -18.68 13.50
CA THR A 65 -6.19 -19.56 13.12
C THR A 65 -6.11 -19.97 11.66
N VAL A 66 -5.61 -21.20 11.47
CA VAL A 66 -6.04 -22.23 10.52
C VAL A 66 -6.99 -21.72 9.43
N GLY A 67 -6.43 -21.33 8.28
CA GLY A 67 -7.17 -21.11 7.03
C GLY A 67 -6.95 -19.73 6.38
N GLY A 68 -6.48 -18.72 7.12
CA GLY A 68 -5.99 -17.47 6.54
C GLY A 68 -4.57 -17.64 6.01
N THR A 69 -4.26 -17.12 4.81
CA THR A 69 -2.89 -17.15 4.30
C THR A 69 -2.00 -16.31 5.22
N ALA A 70 -1.09 -16.95 5.96
CA ALA A 70 -0.07 -16.23 6.71
C ALA A 70 0.71 -15.31 5.77
N THR A 71 0.99 -14.08 6.21
CA THR A 71 1.83 -13.14 5.47
C THR A 71 3.18 -13.80 5.19
N SER A 72 3.62 -13.77 3.94
CA SER A 72 4.91 -14.34 3.54
C SER A 72 6.05 -13.67 4.33
N PRO A 73 7.02 -14.46 4.84
CA PRO A 73 8.20 -13.92 5.50
C PRO A 73 8.99 -12.91 4.65
N LEU A 74 8.90 -13.00 3.32
CA LEU A 74 9.56 -12.05 2.41
C LEU A 74 8.92 -10.65 2.48
N PHE A 75 7.60 -10.55 2.66
CA PHE A 75 6.95 -9.25 2.87
C PHE A 75 7.20 -8.68 4.26
N VAL A 76 7.33 -9.53 5.28
CA VAL A 76 7.75 -9.10 6.63
C VAL A 76 9.17 -8.52 6.56
N ARG A 77 10.11 -9.25 5.97
CA ARG A 77 11.48 -8.78 5.75
C ARG A 77 11.53 -7.48 4.95
N LEU A 78 10.70 -7.34 3.90
CA LEU A 78 10.62 -6.11 3.12
C LEU A 78 10.27 -4.90 3.99
N MET A 79 9.32 -5.06 4.92
CA MET A 79 8.93 -3.99 5.82
C MET A 79 10.01 -3.66 6.85
N GLU A 80 10.71 -4.66 7.37
CA GLU A 80 11.88 -4.45 8.25
C GLU A 80 12.99 -3.69 7.52
N GLU A 81 13.29 -4.05 6.26
CA GLU A 81 14.29 -3.34 5.45
C GLU A 81 13.88 -1.89 5.17
N LEU A 82 12.62 -1.65 4.80
CA LEU A 82 12.13 -0.29 4.52
C LEU A 82 12.07 0.58 5.79
N HIS A 83 11.82 0.00 6.96
CA HIS A 83 11.59 0.75 8.20
C HIS A 83 12.82 0.86 9.11
N ASP A 84 13.53 -0.25 9.32
CA ASP A 84 14.64 -0.31 10.28
C ASP A 84 15.99 -0.35 9.56
N GLY A 85 16.05 -0.95 8.37
CA GLY A 85 17.29 -1.18 7.62
C GLY A 85 17.81 0.02 6.83
N ARG A 86 17.01 1.08 6.64
CA ARG A 86 17.29 2.15 5.67
C ARG A 86 17.01 3.55 6.22
N PRO A 87 17.84 4.05 7.16
CA PRO A 87 17.66 5.38 7.74
C PRO A 87 17.62 6.52 6.72
N GLU A 88 18.31 6.35 5.58
CA GLU A 88 18.30 7.28 4.45
C GLU A 88 16.94 7.44 3.74
N LEU A 89 15.99 6.55 4.01
CA LEU A 89 14.61 6.62 3.49
C LEU A 89 13.66 7.34 4.45
N HIS A 90 14.15 7.78 5.62
CA HIS A 90 13.41 8.59 6.57
C HIS A 90 13.87 10.03 6.49
N THR A 91 12.92 10.97 6.37
CA THR A 91 13.25 12.38 6.56
C THR A 91 13.54 12.59 8.04
N ALA A 92 14.80 12.88 8.36
CA ALA A 92 15.18 13.34 9.70
C ALA A 92 14.54 14.72 9.91
N THR A 93 13.43 14.79 10.64
CA THR A 93 12.98 16.08 11.14
C THR A 93 13.73 16.32 12.43
N GLY A 94 14.64 17.30 12.42
CA GLY A 94 15.40 17.65 13.60
C GLY A 94 14.44 18.08 14.71
N SER A 95 14.24 17.23 15.72
CA SER A 95 13.62 17.56 17.01
C SER A 95 12.38 18.44 16.98
N SER A 96 11.59 18.47 15.90
CA SER A 96 10.56 19.51 15.79
C SER A 96 9.38 19.09 16.65
N GLY A 97 9.32 19.53 17.91
CA GLY A 97 8.11 19.45 18.74
C GLY A 97 6.92 20.25 18.19
N TYR A 98 6.89 20.50 16.87
CA TYR A 98 5.96 21.36 16.17
C TYR A 98 4.68 20.59 15.93
N ARG A 99 3.65 21.00 16.68
CA ARG A 99 2.30 20.47 16.57
C ARG A 99 1.39 21.66 16.33
N ASN A 100 1.01 21.86 15.07
CA ASN A 100 0.07 22.89 14.65
C ASN A 100 -1.37 22.56 15.10
N LYS A 101 -1.63 21.33 15.57
CA LYS A 101 -2.91 20.90 16.14
C LYS A 101 -2.67 20.22 17.48
N ALA A 102 -3.41 20.66 18.49
CA ALA A 102 -3.33 20.10 19.83
C ALA A 102 -4.72 20.07 20.50
N SER A 103 -4.90 19.12 21.41
CA SER A 103 -6.13 18.97 22.20
C SER A 103 -5.78 18.99 23.68
N TYR A 104 -6.34 19.95 24.40
CA TYR A 104 -6.06 20.23 25.81
C TYR A 104 -7.28 19.86 26.63
N SER A 105 -7.08 19.08 27.69
CA SER A 105 -8.07 19.02 28.77
C SER A 105 -7.93 20.29 29.60
N LEU A 106 -9.06 20.90 29.97
CA LEU A 106 -9.08 22.15 30.73
C LEU A 106 -9.60 21.93 32.16
N GLY A 107 -9.28 22.84 33.07
CA GLY A 107 -9.79 22.87 34.44
C GLY A 107 -8.84 22.28 35.49
N PRO A 108 -9.24 22.25 36.78
CA PRO A 108 -8.33 21.97 37.91
C PRO A 108 -7.85 20.51 38.00
N GLN A 109 -8.48 19.62 37.23
CA GLN A 109 -8.10 18.22 37.08
C GLN A 109 -6.89 18.03 36.14
N PHE A 110 -6.38 19.11 35.53
CA PHE A 110 -5.19 19.09 34.71
C PHE A 110 -4.09 20.01 35.30
N ALA A 111 -2.96 19.43 35.70
CA ALA A 111 -1.84 20.12 36.36
C ALA A 111 -0.50 20.00 35.60
N GLY A 112 -0.52 19.60 34.32
CA GLY A 112 0.68 19.41 33.51
C GLY A 112 1.04 20.63 32.66
N VAL A 113 2.34 20.93 32.54
CA VAL A 113 2.84 21.85 31.51
C VAL A 113 2.73 21.13 30.16
N GLN A 114 1.89 21.63 29.25
CA GLN A 114 1.86 21.16 27.87
C GLN A 114 2.68 22.11 27.01
N GLU A 115 3.92 21.73 26.72
CA GLU A 115 4.77 22.44 25.77
C GLU A 115 4.50 21.90 24.35
N THR A 116 3.91 22.74 23.51
CA THR A 116 4.10 22.66 22.06
C THR A 116 5.31 23.51 21.69
N CYS A 117 5.91 23.34 20.51
CA CYS A 117 6.94 24.26 20.07
C CYS A 117 6.41 25.50 19.31
N ALA A 118 5.09 25.76 19.38
CA ALA A 118 4.47 26.99 18.88
C ALA A 118 4.10 27.89 20.09
N PRO A 119 4.85 28.99 20.33
CA PRO A 119 4.63 29.87 21.49
C PRO A 119 3.18 30.36 21.63
N GLU A 120 2.54 30.67 20.50
CA GLU A 120 1.18 31.19 20.43
C GLU A 120 0.15 30.15 20.88
N VAL A 121 0.37 28.88 20.51
CA VAL A 121 -0.47 27.75 20.96
C VAL A 121 -0.32 27.53 22.47
N ASN A 122 0.90 27.64 22.99
CA ASN A 122 1.16 27.51 24.44
C ASN A 122 0.50 28.66 25.21
N GLN A 123 0.66 29.90 24.74
CA GLN A 123 0.07 31.07 25.35
C GLN A 123 -1.46 30.98 25.36
N LEU A 124 -2.05 30.53 24.26
CA LEU A 124 -3.48 30.26 24.16
C LEU A 124 -3.94 29.18 25.13
N ALA A 125 -3.22 28.06 25.20
CA ALA A 125 -3.53 26.98 26.13
C ALA A 125 -3.49 27.45 27.59
N LEU A 126 -2.45 28.21 27.98
CA LEU A 126 -2.35 28.82 29.31
C LEU A 126 -3.53 29.74 29.59
N ARG A 127 -3.88 30.62 28.64
CA ARG A 127 -4.99 31.56 28.83
C ARG A 127 -6.34 30.84 28.95
N LEU A 128 -6.58 29.80 28.15
CA LEU A 128 -7.79 28.98 28.26
C LEU A 128 -7.84 28.21 29.59
N GLN A 129 -6.70 27.78 30.11
CA GLN A 129 -6.61 27.13 31.42
C GLN A 129 -6.90 28.10 32.57
N GLU A 130 -6.37 29.32 32.52
CA GLU A 130 -6.70 30.39 33.48
C GLU A 130 -8.21 30.68 33.48
N LEU A 131 -8.79 30.85 32.29
CA LEU A 131 -10.25 31.06 32.14
C LEU A 131 -11.06 29.87 32.69
N ALA A 132 -10.60 28.65 32.50
CA ALA A 132 -11.25 27.46 33.05
C ALA A 132 -11.12 27.38 34.58
N GLN A 133 -10.03 27.89 35.16
CA GLN A 133 -9.82 27.95 36.62
C GLN A 133 -10.62 29.07 37.29
N GLU A 134 -10.90 30.16 36.56
CA GLU A 134 -11.78 31.25 37.02
C GLU A 134 -13.28 30.85 37.04
N SER A 135 -13.65 29.76 36.35
CA SER A 135 -15.02 29.22 36.34
C SER A 135 -15.43 28.68 37.71
N SER A 136 -16.64 29.03 38.16
CA SER A 136 -17.23 28.49 39.39
C SER A 136 -17.59 27.01 39.30
N ASP A 137 -17.74 26.46 38.08
CA ASP A 137 -17.90 25.03 37.82
C ASP A 137 -16.62 24.49 37.14
N PRO A 138 -15.80 23.70 37.84
CA PRO A 138 -14.56 23.14 37.30
C PRO A 138 -14.77 22.01 36.28
N ALA A 139 -15.98 21.46 36.14
CA ALA A 139 -16.33 20.44 35.15
C ALA A 139 -16.89 21.05 33.84
N PHE A 140 -17.11 22.37 33.83
CA PHE A 140 -17.71 23.10 32.72
C PHE A 140 -16.86 23.07 31.45
N PHE A 141 -15.54 23.28 31.57
CA PHE A 141 -14.61 23.17 30.45
C PHE A 141 -14.08 21.74 30.35
N VAL A 142 -14.32 21.09 29.21
CA VAL A 142 -13.95 19.68 29.01
C VAL A 142 -12.68 19.56 28.18
N GLU A 143 -12.65 20.21 27.02
CA GLU A 143 -11.55 20.10 26.07
C GLU A 143 -11.47 21.36 25.21
N ALA A 144 -10.26 21.77 24.83
CA ALA A 144 -10.03 22.74 23.77
C ALA A 144 -9.20 22.09 22.65
N ALA A 145 -9.71 22.14 21.42
CA ALA A 145 -8.96 21.76 20.23
C ALA A 145 -8.46 23.03 19.54
N LEU A 146 -7.14 23.16 19.43
CA LEU A 146 -6.47 24.32 18.86
C LEU A 146 -5.90 23.95 17.49
N LYS A 147 -5.92 24.91 16.57
CA LYS A 147 -5.41 24.76 15.22
C LYS A 147 -4.67 26.00 14.75
N LEU A 148 -3.36 25.88 14.62
CA LEU A 148 -2.46 26.87 14.04
C LEU A 148 -2.32 26.61 12.54
N THR A 149 -2.59 27.64 11.75
CA THR A 149 -2.39 27.60 10.29
C THR A 149 -0.96 27.96 9.91
N ARG A 150 -0.54 27.63 8.70
CA ARG A 150 0.75 28.07 8.12
C ARG A 150 0.91 29.60 8.09
N ARG A 151 -0.22 30.32 8.09
CA ARG A 151 -0.26 31.79 8.14
C ARG A 151 -0.12 32.38 9.54
N GLY A 152 0.03 31.53 10.56
CA GLY A 152 0.09 31.97 11.96
C GLY A 152 -1.28 32.28 12.57
N THR A 153 -2.40 32.01 11.87
CA THR A 153 -3.74 32.21 12.46
C THR A 153 -4.19 30.99 13.27
N LEU A 154 -4.93 31.23 14.36
CA LEU A 154 -5.41 30.23 15.31
C LEU A 154 -6.93 30.07 15.29
N GLY A 155 -7.37 28.83 15.11
CA GLY A 155 -8.74 28.39 15.32
C GLY A 155 -8.87 27.64 16.64
N VAL A 156 -9.93 27.93 17.39
CA VAL A 156 -10.24 27.30 18.67
C VAL A 156 -11.60 26.62 18.58
N LYS A 157 -11.68 25.40 19.08
CA LYS A 157 -12.94 24.72 19.38
C LYS A 157 -12.98 24.37 20.85
N LEU A 158 -13.94 24.93 21.56
CA LEU A 158 -14.23 24.64 22.96
C LEU A 158 -15.26 23.51 23.07
N VAL A 159 -15.01 22.55 23.95
CA VAL A 159 -15.98 21.53 24.34
C VAL A 159 -16.42 21.84 25.75
N LEU A 160 -17.69 22.19 25.89
CA LEU A 160 -18.31 22.66 27.13
C LEU A 160 -19.28 21.61 27.66
N ARG A 161 -19.45 21.53 28.98
CA ARG A 161 -20.39 20.63 29.65
C ARG A 161 -21.63 21.39 30.10
N GLY A 162 -22.81 20.84 29.83
CA GLY A 162 -24.10 21.38 30.30
C GLY A 162 -24.60 22.56 29.47
N GLN A 163 -25.79 22.42 28.86
CA GLN A 163 -26.36 23.43 27.98
C GLN A 163 -26.72 24.74 28.69
N GLU A 164 -27.30 24.67 29.88
CA GLU A 164 -27.65 25.85 30.67
C GLU A 164 -26.41 26.58 31.18
N ALA A 165 -25.41 25.83 31.67
CA ALA A 165 -24.13 26.38 32.09
C ALA A 165 -23.39 27.06 30.92
N ALA A 166 -23.40 26.44 29.73
CA ALA A 166 -22.81 27.02 28.53
C ALA A 166 -23.52 28.29 28.09
N ALA A 167 -24.85 28.30 28.05
CA ALA A 167 -25.62 29.50 27.71
C ALA A 167 -25.36 30.63 28.71
N SER A 168 -25.39 30.32 30.01
CA SER A 168 -25.11 31.29 31.08
C SER A 168 -23.70 31.87 31.00
N TRP A 169 -22.69 31.04 30.78
CA TRP A 169 -21.30 31.47 30.68
C TRP A 169 -21.04 32.31 29.41
N LEU A 170 -21.65 31.91 28.29
CA LEU A 170 -21.58 32.67 27.04
C LEU A 170 -22.43 33.96 27.08
N GLY A 171 -23.19 34.20 28.15
CA GLY A 171 -24.10 35.35 28.23
C GLY A 171 -25.17 35.33 27.14
N LEU A 172 -25.47 34.16 26.59
CA LEU A 172 -26.54 33.97 25.62
C LEU A 172 -27.84 33.84 26.42
N GLY A 173 -28.81 34.72 26.17
CA GLY A 173 -30.17 34.55 26.68
C GLY A 173 -30.74 33.18 26.26
N LEU A 174 -31.86 32.78 26.88
CA LEU A 174 -32.59 31.50 26.69
C LEU A 174 -32.36 30.77 25.34
N PRO A 175 -32.44 29.42 25.29
CA PRO A 175 -31.90 28.52 24.25
C PRO A 175 -32.12 28.89 22.77
N GLN A 176 -33.10 29.75 22.46
CA GLN A 176 -33.42 30.22 21.13
C GLN A 176 -32.44 31.28 20.59
N GLN A 177 -31.82 32.11 21.44
CA GLN A 177 -30.79 33.07 21.01
C GLN A 177 -29.41 32.42 20.79
N VAL A 178 -29.18 31.25 21.39
CA VAL A 178 -27.98 30.43 21.18
C VAL A 178 -27.89 29.93 19.72
N ALA A 179 -29.03 29.75 19.05
CA ALA A 179 -29.08 29.27 17.67
C ALA A 179 -28.69 30.33 16.63
N ASP A 180 -28.85 31.62 16.94
CA ASP A 180 -28.60 32.73 16.00
C ASP A 180 -27.17 33.31 16.09
N GLY A 181 -26.35 32.84 17.04
CA GLY A 181 -24.87 32.88 16.93
C GLY A 181 -24.15 34.22 17.13
N PHE A 182 -24.80 35.30 17.58
CA PHE A 182 -24.13 36.60 17.77
C PHE A 182 -24.20 37.10 19.22
N CYS A 183 -23.04 37.23 19.86
CA CYS A 183 -22.89 37.92 21.14
C CYS A 183 -23.01 39.44 20.95
N THR A 184 -23.78 40.12 21.81
CA THR A 184 -23.79 41.58 21.88
C THR A 184 -22.47 42.10 22.48
N GLU A 185 -22.01 43.29 22.08
CA GLU A 185 -20.73 43.88 22.54
C GLU A 185 -20.60 43.98 24.07
N ASP A 186 -21.73 44.07 24.79
CA ASP A 186 -21.78 44.18 26.26
C ASP A 186 -21.92 42.84 27.00
N SER A 187 -21.90 41.70 26.30
CA SER A 187 -22.03 40.38 26.95
C SER A 187 -20.76 39.98 27.71
N PRO A 188 -20.87 39.17 28.80
CA PRO A 188 -19.71 38.54 29.43
C PRO A 188 -18.82 37.78 28.44
N ALA A 189 -19.42 37.17 27.41
CA ALA A 189 -18.67 36.54 26.32
C ALA A 189 -17.80 37.52 25.51
N ALA A 190 -18.31 38.72 25.23
CA ALA A 190 -17.54 39.75 24.56
C ALA A 190 -16.32 40.20 25.38
N SER A 191 -16.44 40.23 26.71
CA SER A 191 -15.34 40.60 27.61
C SER A 191 -14.17 39.61 27.57
N TRP A 192 -14.41 38.31 27.79
CA TRP A 192 -13.31 37.34 27.79
C TRP A 192 -12.78 37.11 26.37
N HIS A 193 -13.62 37.17 25.34
CA HIS A 193 -13.16 37.08 23.96
C HIS A 193 -12.21 38.24 23.62
N LYS A 194 -12.56 39.47 24.01
CA LYS A 194 -11.68 40.65 23.83
C LYS A 194 -10.36 40.46 24.57
N GLN A 195 -10.39 39.93 25.78
CA GLN A 195 -9.17 39.59 26.53
C GLN A 195 -8.35 38.51 25.81
N LEU A 196 -8.98 37.42 25.37
CA LEU A 196 -8.31 36.34 24.66
C LEU A 196 -7.62 36.86 23.39
N LYS A 197 -8.31 37.66 22.58
CA LYS A 197 -7.76 38.26 21.36
C LYS A 197 -6.68 39.31 21.64
N THR A 198 -6.76 40.01 22.78
CA THR A 198 -5.69 40.94 23.20
C THR A 198 -4.44 40.18 23.63
N SER A 199 -4.63 39.05 24.32
CA SER A 199 -3.53 38.20 24.78
C SER A 199 -2.92 37.36 23.65
N VAL A 200 -3.73 36.86 22.72
CA VAL A 200 -3.33 36.01 21.60
C VAL A 200 -3.98 36.55 20.31
N PRO A 201 -3.38 37.59 19.67
CA PRO A 201 -3.93 38.23 18.48
C PRO A 201 -4.15 37.30 17.29
N GLU A 202 -3.45 36.18 17.26
CA GLU A 202 -3.52 35.14 16.23
C GLU A 202 -4.87 34.43 16.18
N VAL A 203 -5.65 34.44 17.29
CA VAL A 203 -6.97 33.80 17.35
C VAL A 203 -7.95 34.51 16.42
N CYS A 204 -8.35 33.82 15.35
CA CYS A 204 -9.25 34.35 14.31
C CYS A 204 -10.63 33.68 14.30
N SER A 205 -10.75 32.50 14.93
CA SER A 205 -11.98 31.72 15.00
C SER A 205 -12.10 31.07 16.36
N VAL A 206 -13.25 31.20 17.01
CA VAL A 206 -13.64 30.43 18.19
C VAL A 206 -15.00 29.80 17.93
N THR A 207 -15.06 28.49 18.07
CA THR A 207 -16.27 27.69 18.00
C THR A 207 -16.48 26.96 19.32
N TYR A 208 -17.69 26.50 19.58
CA TYR A 208 -17.98 25.66 20.73
C TYR A 208 -18.92 24.51 20.38
N GLN A 209 -18.80 23.44 21.15
CA GLN A 209 -19.74 22.32 21.18
C GLN A 209 -20.12 22.05 22.64
N VAL A 210 -21.39 21.83 22.87
CA VAL A 210 -21.88 21.45 24.20
C VAL A 210 -22.09 19.94 24.25
N ALA A 211 -21.57 19.30 25.29
CA ALA A 211 -21.86 17.91 25.60
C ALA A 211 -23.36 17.74 25.87
N PRO A 212 -24.00 16.64 25.40
CA PRO A 212 -25.44 16.43 25.62
C PRO A 212 -25.82 16.53 27.11
N ALA A 213 -26.95 17.18 27.40
CA ALA A 213 -27.43 17.35 28.77
C ALA A 213 -27.62 16.00 29.48
N GLY A 214 -27.14 15.89 30.73
CA GLY A 214 -27.24 14.67 31.54
C GLY A 214 -26.25 13.56 31.18
N SER A 215 -25.25 13.84 30.33
CA SER A 215 -24.19 12.89 29.99
C SER A 215 -22.81 13.43 30.40
N ASP A 216 -22.03 12.58 31.07
CA ASP A 216 -20.59 12.79 31.25
C ASP A 216 -19.79 12.46 29.99
N GLU A 217 -20.44 11.94 28.93
CA GLU A 217 -19.78 11.61 27.67
C GLU A 217 -19.40 12.88 26.91
N LYS A 218 -18.15 12.94 26.46
CA LYS A 218 -17.70 13.96 25.51
C LYS A 218 -18.59 13.90 24.26
N PRO A 219 -18.92 15.06 23.63
CA PRO A 219 -19.60 15.02 22.35
C PRO A 219 -18.76 14.18 21.38
N PRO A 220 -19.42 13.46 20.46
CA PRO A 220 -18.71 12.62 19.51
C PRO A 220 -17.68 13.47 18.78
N LYS A 221 -16.44 12.98 18.64
CA LYS A 221 -15.39 13.70 17.91
C LYS A 221 -15.55 13.62 16.39
N SER A 222 -16.68 13.08 15.94
CA SER A 222 -16.83 12.62 14.58
C SER A 222 -18.19 12.99 14.01
N PRO A 223 -18.23 13.67 12.84
CA PRO A 223 -19.47 13.99 12.12
C PRO A 223 -20.24 12.75 11.64
N TRP A 224 -19.69 11.55 11.87
CA TRP A 224 -20.32 10.27 11.61
C TRP A 224 -21.31 9.83 12.67
N HIS A 225 -21.14 10.35 13.88
CA HIS A 225 -22.00 9.95 14.96
C HIS A 225 -23.37 10.62 14.77
N PRO A 226 -24.49 9.88 14.83
CA PRO A 226 -25.83 10.45 14.64
C PRO A 226 -26.15 11.60 15.60
N ARG A 227 -25.47 11.63 16.75
CA ARG A 227 -25.57 12.68 17.77
C ARG A 227 -24.42 13.71 17.72
N TYR A 228 -23.69 13.83 16.60
CA TYR A 228 -22.61 14.81 16.48
C TYR A 228 -23.20 16.22 16.39
N PRO A 229 -22.96 17.09 17.39
CA PRO A 229 -23.38 18.48 17.29
C PRO A 229 -22.42 19.22 16.37
N MET A 230 -22.92 19.95 15.37
CA MET A 230 -22.05 20.85 14.60
C MET A 230 -21.48 21.93 15.54
N PRO A 231 -20.17 22.23 15.48
CA PRO A 231 -19.62 23.36 16.23
C PRO A 231 -20.36 24.64 15.89
N SER A 232 -20.79 25.38 16.92
CA SER A 232 -21.41 26.68 16.76
C SER A 232 -20.34 27.77 16.80
N PRO A 233 -20.38 28.77 15.91
CA PRO A 233 -19.46 29.90 15.99
C PRO A 233 -19.75 30.70 17.25
N LEU A 234 -18.69 31.11 17.93
CA LEU A 234 -18.74 32.11 18.99
C LEU A 234 -18.14 33.43 18.51
N PHE A 235 -17.04 33.34 17.76
CA PHE A 235 -16.35 34.46 17.17
C PHE A 235 -15.68 34.02 15.86
N GLY A 236 -15.74 34.89 14.85
CA GLY A 236 -15.18 34.59 13.53
C GLY A 236 -15.96 33.51 12.78
N GLU A 237 -15.41 33.10 11.65
CA GLU A 237 -15.95 32.00 10.86
C GLU A 237 -15.75 30.66 11.59
N PRO A 238 -16.64 29.66 11.43
CA PRO A 238 -16.51 28.37 12.10
C PRO A 238 -15.46 27.45 11.46
N PHE A 239 -14.39 28.05 10.91
CA PHE A 239 -13.27 27.42 10.23
C PHE A 239 -12.10 28.40 10.18
N VAL A 240 -10.91 27.88 9.88
CA VAL A 240 -9.74 28.69 9.54
C VAL A 240 -9.41 28.56 8.06
N ILE A 241 -8.75 29.57 7.50
CA ILE A 241 -8.16 29.48 6.16
C ILE A 241 -6.69 29.06 6.31
N GLU A 242 -6.45 27.81 5.96
CA GLU A 242 -5.12 27.21 5.84
C GLU A 242 -4.55 27.43 4.44
N GLU A 243 -3.26 27.18 4.26
CA GLU A 243 -2.64 27.02 2.94
C GLU A 243 -2.34 25.54 2.68
N THR A 244 -2.66 25.04 1.47
CA THR A 244 -2.20 23.73 1.04
C THR A 244 -0.68 23.64 1.16
N PRO A 245 -0.10 22.43 1.24
CA PRO A 245 1.33 22.29 1.47
C PRO A 245 2.13 23.05 0.41
N ALA A 246 3.17 23.76 0.85
CA ALA A 246 4.05 24.46 -0.07
C ALA A 246 4.88 23.44 -0.85
N VAL A 247 5.10 23.69 -2.13
CA VAL A 247 5.94 22.83 -2.97
C VAL A 247 7.15 23.63 -3.41
N ARG A 248 8.35 23.22 -2.99
CA ARG A 248 9.63 23.87 -3.29
C ARG A 248 9.65 25.36 -2.92
N GLY A 249 8.98 25.72 -1.83
CA GLY A 249 8.85 27.10 -1.35
C GLY A 249 7.82 27.95 -2.11
N GLU A 250 7.13 27.40 -3.11
CA GLU A 250 5.99 28.05 -3.74
C GLU A 250 4.79 28.04 -2.80
N LYS A 251 4.10 29.19 -2.71
CA LYS A 251 2.96 29.39 -1.82
C LYS A 251 1.79 28.46 -2.20
N GLY A 252 1.20 27.83 -1.18
CA GLY A 252 0.02 26.99 -1.35
C GLY A 252 -1.27 27.77 -1.64
N LEU A 253 -2.30 27.04 -2.06
CA LEU A 253 -3.65 27.56 -2.27
C LEU A 253 -4.40 27.70 -0.94
N ALA A 254 -5.34 28.63 -0.88
CA ALA A 254 -6.21 28.76 0.28
C ALA A 254 -7.09 27.51 0.42
N PHE A 255 -7.17 26.98 1.64
CA PHE A 255 -7.99 25.83 1.98
C PHE A 255 -8.81 26.12 3.23
N ARG A 256 -10.12 25.92 3.14
CA ARG A 256 -11.02 26.04 4.28
C ARG A 256 -10.83 24.82 5.16
N LEU A 257 -10.68 25.04 6.45
CA LEU A 257 -10.37 23.97 7.37
C LEU A 257 -11.15 24.10 8.67
N SER A 258 -12.19 23.27 8.79
CA SER A 258 -13.06 23.23 9.96
C SER A 258 -12.32 22.64 11.18
N PRO A 259 -12.77 22.95 12.42
CA PRO A 259 -12.06 22.53 13.64
C PRO A 259 -11.89 21.02 13.78
N ASP A 260 -12.90 20.25 13.36
CA ASP A 260 -12.89 18.78 13.40
C ASP A 260 -12.34 18.13 12.14
N ALA A 261 -11.96 18.92 11.14
CA ALA A 261 -11.27 18.40 9.97
C ALA A 261 -9.91 17.84 10.37
N PHE A 262 -9.56 16.73 9.73
CA PHE A 262 -8.20 16.20 9.79
C PHE A 262 -7.27 17.17 9.03
N SER A 263 -6.09 17.39 9.59
CA SER A 263 -4.94 18.00 8.91
C SER A 263 -3.68 17.41 9.54
N GLU A 264 -2.58 17.38 8.80
CA GLU A 264 -1.31 16.99 9.39
C GLU A 264 -0.86 18.02 10.43
N VAL A 265 -0.20 17.51 11.47
CA VAL A 265 0.18 18.34 12.62
C VAL A 265 1.53 19.02 12.49
N ASN A 266 2.35 18.57 11.54
CA ASN A 266 3.70 19.07 11.28
C ASN A 266 3.77 19.61 9.85
N SER A 267 3.51 20.91 9.69
CA SER A 267 3.45 21.56 8.38
C SER A 267 4.74 21.39 7.56
N PRO A 268 5.95 21.62 8.11
CA PRO A 268 7.20 21.37 7.37
C PRO A 268 7.35 19.93 6.86
N ALA A 269 6.95 18.94 7.66
CA ALA A 269 7.02 17.54 7.24
C ALA A 269 5.96 17.20 6.19
N GLU A 270 4.77 17.81 6.25
CA GLU A 270 3.72 17.71 5.22
C GLU A 270 4.13 18.39 3.90
N ASP A 271 4.86 19.50 3.96
CA ASP A 271 5.41 20.18 2.78
C ASP A 271 6.47 19.29 2.10
N ALA A 272 7.43 18.77 2.87
CA ALA A 272 8.44 17.82 2.35
C ALA A 272 7.81 16.54 1.77
N MET A 273 6.73 16.06 2.41
CA MET A 273 5.93 14.95 1.90
C MET A 273 5.28 15.27 0.56
N THR A 274 4.72 16.47 0.42
CA THR A 274 4.07 16.90 -0.82
C THR A 274 5.08 17.10 -1.94
N ASP A 275 6.25 17.67 -1.65
CA ASP A 275 7.37 17.80 -2.59
C ASP A 275 7.74 16.45 -3.23
N VAL A 276 7.89 15.42 -2.40
CA VAL A 276 8.23 14.06 -2.85
C VAL A 276 7.15 13.50 -3.78
N VAL A 277 5.87 13.70 -3.46
CA VAL A 277 4.77 13.21 -4.30
C VAL A 277 4.71 13.98 -5.62
N VAL A 278 4.94 15.30 -5.62
CA VAL A 278 5.04 16.10 -6.85
C VAL A 278 6.18 15.59 -7.73
N ASP A 279 7.34 15.31 -7.15
CA ASP A 279 8.50 14.78 -7.88
C ASP A 279 8.19 13.43 -8.54
N TRP A 280 7.50 12.55 -7.83
CA TRP A 280 7.05 11.27 -8.37
C TRP A 280 6.06 11.43 -9.51
N VAL A 281 5.07 12.31 -9.37
CA VAL A 281 4.09 12.57 -10.45
C VAL A 281 4.79 13.15 -11.67
N LYS A 282 5.65 14.16 -11.50
CA LYS A 282 6.40 14.78 -12.60
C LYS A 282 7.31 13.78 -13.31
N MET A 283 7.99 12.90 -12.56
CA MET A 283 8.80 11.83 -13.11
C MET A 283 7.96 10.89 -14.01
N LEU A 284 6.77 10.49 -13.56
CA LEU A 284 5.89 9.63 -14.35
C LEU A 284 5.28 10.36 -15.55
N GLN A 285 4.98 11.65 -15.45
CA GLN A 285 4.51 12.48 -16.56
C GLN A 285 5.59 12.64 -17.64
N GLN A 286 6.84 12.89 -17.25
CA GLN A 286 8.00 12.98 -18.16
C GLN A 286 8.25 11.67 -18.91
N GLN A 287 7.91 10.53 -18.30
CA GLN A 287 7.96 9.21 -18.93
C GLN A 287 6.74 8.91 -19.82
N GLY A 288 5.75 9.80 -19.88
CA GLY A 288 4.51 9.59 -20.62
C GLY A 288 3.61 8.50 -20.00
N CYS A 289 3.81 8.16 -18.73
CA CYS A 289 3.08 7.09 -18.04
C CYS A 289 1.76 7.55 -17.40
N LEU A 290 1.59 8.85 -17.18
CA LEU A 290 0.40 9.43 -16.56
C LEU A 290 -0.40 10.28 -17.54
N GLY A 291 -1.73 10.18 -17.42
CA GLY A 291 -2.66 11.09 -18.06
C GLY A 291 -2.90 12.34 -17.22
N GLU A 292 -3.99 13.04 -17.57
CA GLU A 292 -4.37 14.31 -16.95
C GLU A 292 -5.40 14.14 -15.82
N THR A 293 -5.60 12.89 -15.36
CA THR A 293 -6.63 12.53 -14.39
C THR A 293 -6.04 12.02 -13.07
N LEU A 294 -6.47 12.65 -11.98
CA LEU A 294 -6.10 12.34 -10.60
C LEU A 294 -7.32 11.80 -9.85
N CYS A 295 -7.15 10.72 -9.08
CA CYS A 295 -8.16 10.23 -8.14
C CYS A 295 -7.61 10.36 -6.71
N MET A 296 -8.34 10.98 -5.81
CA MET A 296 -7.95 11.20 -4.42
C MET A 296 -8.95 10.52 -3.49
N PHE A 297 -8.49 9.58 -2.66
CA PHE A 297 -9.34 8.82 -1.75
C PHE A 297 -8.88 8.95 -0.29
N GLY A 298 -9.79 9.40 0.58
CA GLY A 298 -9.57 9.47 2.03
C GLY A 298 -9.62 10.88 2.62
N ARG A 299 -9.11 11.05 3.85
CA ARG A 299 -9.36 12.27 4.66
C ARG A 299 -8.54 13.49 4.26
N ASN A 300 -7.41 13.30 3.56
CA ASN A 300 -6.55 14.40 3.06
C ASN A 300 -6.68 14.62 1.56
N SER A 301 -7.65 13.96 0.93
CA SER A 301 -7.83 13.92 -0.52
C SER A 301 -7.96 15.32 -1.13
N GLY A 302 -8.69 16.20 -0.47
CA GLY A 302 -8.88 17.58 -0.91
C GLY A 302 -7.62 18.44 -0.79
N PHE A 303 -7.00 18.40 0.38
CA PHE A 303 -5.89 19.27 0.75
C PHE A 303 -4.65 19.03 -0.12
N ILE A 304 -4.21 17.77 -0.20
CA ILE A 304 -3.07 17.38 -1.04
C ILE A 304 -3.46 17.45 -2.52
N GLY A 305 -4.70 17.11 -2.87
CA GLY A 305 -5.15 17.08 -4.26
C GLY A 305 -5.09 18.46 -4.93
N LEU A 306 -5.39 19.54 -4.20
CA LEU A 306 -5.26 20.91 -4.71
C LEU A 306 -3.80 21.29 -4.98
N ALA A 307 -2.87 20.94 -4.08
CA ALA A 307 -1.45 21.13 -4.32
C ALA A 307 -0.97 20.32 -5.54
N LEU A 308 -1.35 19.04 -5.64
CA LEU A 308 -1.00 18.20 -6.78
C LEU A 308 -1.55 18.75 -8.10
N GLN A 309 -2.79 19.24 -8.11
CA GLN A 309 -3.35 19.85 -9.31
C GLN A 309 -2.56 21.10 -9.72
N GLN A 310 -2.30 22.01 -8.77
CA GLN A 310 -1.56 23.24 -9.03
C GLN A 310 -0.17 22.96 -9.62
N HIS A 311 0.57 22.01 -9.04
CA HIS A 311 1.98 21.79 -9.39
C HIS A 311 2.21 20.71 -10.46
N CYS A 312 1.22 19.85 -10.73
CA CYS A 312 1.33 18.77 -11.72
C CYS A 312 0.36 18.93 -12.91
N GLY A 313 -0.54 19.92 -12.90
CA GLY A 313 -1.38 20.25 -14.06
C GLY A 313 -2.48 19.23 -14.39
N PHE A 314 -2.99 18.49 -13.41
CA PHE A 314 -4.12 17.58 -13.63
C PHE A 314 -5.38 18.36 -14.07
N LYS A 315 -5.99 17.98 -15.19
CA LYS A 315 -7.20 18.63 -15.71
C LYS A 315 -8.50 18.10 -15.10
N ARG A 316 -8.45 16.88 -14.54
CA ARG A 316 -9.59 16.22 -13.92
C ARG A 316 -9.16 15.64 -12.59
N VAL A 317 -9.89 15.99 -11.52
CA VAL A 317 -9.64 15.47 -10.18
C VAL A 317 -10.92 14.85 -9.62
N TYR A 318 -10.90 13.56 -9.33
CA TYR A 318 -11.98 12.86 -8.62
C TYR A 318 -11.60 12.75 -7.16
N ALA A 319 -12.20 13.53 -6.29
CA ALA A 319 -11.87 13.54 -4.88
C ALA A 319 -13.03 13.01 -4.06
N TYR A 320 -12.81 11.87 -3.42
CA TYR A 320 -13.80 11.24 -2.56
C TYR A 320 -13.27 11.07 -1.16
N THR A 321 -14.08 11.53 -0.22
CA THR A 321 -13.88 11.29 1.20
C THR A 321 -15.15 10.68 1.75
N HIS A 322 -15.02 9.84 2.75
CA HIS A 322 -16.17 9.48 3.54
C HIS A 322 -16.60 10.70 4.37
N CYS A 323 -15.65 11.43 4.97
CA CYS A 323 -15.88 12.38 6.07
C CYS A 323 -16.70 13.62 5.65
N PRO A 324 -17.92 13.86 6.20
CA PRO A 324 -18.76 14.99 5.81
C PRO A 324 -18.13 16.36 6.04
N VAL A 325 -17.41 16.55 7.14
CA VAL A 325 -16.73 17.83 7.44
C VAL A 325 -15.62 18.09 6.43
N THR A 326 -14.80 17.07 6.13
CA THR A 326 -13.76 17.16 5.09
C THR A 326 -14.36 17.41 3.72
N LEU A 327 -15.54 16.83 3.42
CA LEU A 327 -16.24 17.04 2.16
C LEU A 327 -16.69 18.51 2.02
N ALA A 328 -17.32 19.07 3.06
CA ALA A 328 -17.75 20.46 3.06
C ALA A 328 -16.57 21.44 2.94
N ASP A 329 -15.47 21.16 3.64
CA ASP A 329 -14.23 21.93 3.54
C ASP A 329 -13.62 21.86 2.14
N LEU A 330 -13.64 20.68 1.52
CA LEU A 330 -13.17 20.49 0.16
C LEU A 330 -14.04 21.22 -0.86
N ASP A 331 -15.37 21.08 -0.81
CA ASP A 331 -16.29 21.77 -1.71
C ASP A 331 -16.09 23.29 -1.66
N ALA A 332 -16.00 23.84 -0.44
CA ALA A 332 -15.72 25.25 -0.24
C ALA A 332 -14.33 25.64 -0.78
N SER A 333 -13.31 24.82 -0.57
CA SER A 333 -11.94 25.08 -1.05
C SER A 333 -11.82 25.04 -2.57
N VAL A 334 -12.53 24.12 -3.23
CA VAL A 334 -12.62 24.10 -4.70
C VAL A 334 -13.29 25.38 -5.19
N ALA A 335 -14.41 25.77 -4.58
CA ALA A 335 -15.11 27.02 -4.94
C ALA A 335 -14.21 28.26 -4.76
N MET A 336 -13.45 28.34 -3.66
CA MET A 336 -12.54 29.45 -3.38
C MET A 336 -11.41 29.60 -4.40
N ASN A 337 -10.95 28.49 -5.00
CA ASN A 337 -9.82 28.51 -5.94
C ASN A 337 -10.24 28.60 -7.42
N GLY A 338 -11.55 28.62 -7.70
CA GLY A 338 -12.11 28.96 -9.01
C GLY A 338 -11.46 28.22 -10.19
N ALA A 339 -10.86 28.99 -11.11
CA ALA A 339 -10.23 28.43 -12.31
C ALA A 339 -9.07 27.46 -12.02
N THR A 340 -8.33 27.66 -10.92
CA THR A 340 -7.23 26.76 -10.53
C THR A 340 -7.77 25.38 -10.12
N ALA A 341 -8.96 25.33 -9.52
CA ALA A 341 -9.66 24.10 -9.14
C ALA A 341 -10.71 23.67 -10.18
N ALA A 342 -10.56 24.08 -11.45
CA ALA A 342 -11.44 23.61 -12.51
C ALA A 342 -11.28 22.10 -12.71
N GLY A 343 -12.40 21.42 -13.02
CA GLY A 343 -12.40 19.98 -13.31
C GLY A 343 -12.44 19.06 -12.09
N TRP A 344 -12.70 19.58 -10.89
CA TRP A 344 -12.96 18.74 -9.72
C TRP A 344 -14.34 18.09 -9.78
N VAL A 345 -14.38 16.82 -9.41
CA VAL A 345 -15.57 16.05 -9.12
C VAL A 345 -15.43 15.59 -7.68
N VAL A 346 -16.12 16.29 -6.78
CA VAL A 346 -16.09 16.01 -5.35
C VAL A 346 -17.25 15.07 -5.01
N GLY A 347 -17.01 14.08 -4.18
CA GLY A 347 -18.05 13.14 -3.78
C GLY A 347 -17.85 12.49 -2.42
N ARG A 348 -18.94 11.92 -1.91
CA ARG A 348 -18.94 11.16 -0.66
C ARG A 348 -18.79 9.67 -0.94
N SER A 349 -17.96 8.99 -0.16
CA SER A 349 -17.94 7.52 -0.09
C SER A 349 -18.78 7.02 1.09
N GLU A 350 -19.68 6.07 0.84
CA GLU A 350 -20.43 5.38 1.90
C GLU A 350 -19.53 4.35 2.59
N LYS A 351 -19.47 4.35 3.93
CA LYS A 351 -18.78 3.32 4.73
C LYS A 351 -17.37 2.93 4.23
N TYR A 352 -16.59 3.90 3.73
CA TYR A 352 -15.24 3.69 3.18
C TYR A 352 -15.17 2.85 1.89
N ASP A 353 -16.27 2.69 1.15
CA ASP A 353 -16.31 2.02 -0.16
C ASP A 353 -15.64 2.87 -1.25
N PHE A 354 -14.31 3.02 -1.16
CA PHE A 354 -13.54 3.68 -2.21
C PHE A 354 -13.36 2.76 -3.44
N GLY A 355 -13.49 1.44 -3.27
CA GLY A 355 -13.46 0.49 -4.39
C GLY A 355 -14.66 0.64 -5.32
N GLY A 356 -15.87 0.74 -4.77
CA GLY A 356 -17.10 1.02 -5.51
C GLY A 356 -17.14 2.44 -6.08
N VAL A 357 -16.53 3.43 -5.42
CA VAL A 357 -16.30 4.75 -6.01
C VAL A 357 -15.39 4.64 -7.23
N LEU A 358 -14.23 4.01 -7.08
CA LEU A 358 -13.25 3.86 -8.15
C LEU A 358 -13.85 3.12 -9.35
N SER A 359 -14.69 2.10 -9.15
CA SER A 359 -15.33 1.37 -10.28
C SER A 359 -16.33 2.22 -11.08
N ARG A 360 -16.92 3.26 -10.47
CA ARG A 360 -17.85 4.20 -11.11
C ARG A 360 -17.17 5.35 -11.85
N ILE A 361 -15.90 5.64 -11.57
CA ILE A 361 -15.15 6.68 -12.30
C ILE A 361 -15.07 6.25 -13.78
N PRO A 362 -15.39 7.14 -14.76
CA PRO A 362 -15.38 6.77 -16.17
C PRO A 362 -14.05 6.17 -16.62
N LYS A 363 -14.11 5.12 -17.44
CA LYS A 363 -12.94 4.55 -18.13
C LYS A 363 -12.63 5.37 -19.39
N GLY A 364 -11.40 5.28 -19.87
CA GLY A 364 -11.00 5.91 -21.14
C GLY A 364 -10.54 7.37 -21.04
N GLN A 365 -10.34 7.89 -19.82
CA GLN A 365 -9.77 9.23 -19.57
C GLN A 365 -8.23 9.22 -19.52
N GLY A 366 -7.61 8.22 -20.12
CA GLY A 366 -6.17 7.97 -20.07
C GLY A 366 -5.70 7.30 -18.77
N PRO A 367 -4.37 7.14 -18.61
CA PRO A 367 -3.77 6.58 -17.41
C PRO A 367 -4.10 7.39 -16.14
N LEU A 368 -4.57 6.70 -15.10
CA LEU A 368 -4.95 7.28 -13.82
C LEU A 368 -3.79 7.22 -12.83
N PHE A 369 -3.60 8.33 -12.12
CA PHE A 369 -2.86 8.37 -10.86
C PHE A 369 -3.86 8.36 -9.70
N VAL A 370 -3.70 7.44 -8.75
CA VAL A 370 -4.56 7.34 -7.58
C VAL A 370 -3.76 7.67 -6.33
N HIS A 371 -4.17 8.68 -5.57
CA HIS A 371 -3.72 8.89 -4.21
C HIS A 371 -4.73 8.29 -3.25
N VAL A 372 -4.25 7.48 -2.31
CA VAL A 372 -5.08 6.85 -1.29
C VAL A 372 -4.41 6.95 0.07
N THR A 373 -5.19 7.33 1.08
CA THR A 373 -4.76 7.34 2.49
C THR A 373 -5.43 6.22 3.26
N ASN A 374 -4.70 5.52 4.12
CA ASN A 374 -5.30 4.57 5.06
C ASN A 374 -5.74 5.21 6.38
N SER A 375 -6.33 4.38 7.23
CA SER A 375 -6.35 4.63 8.67
C SER A 375 -5.28 3.78 9.36
N ARG A 376 -5.14 3.86 10.69
CA ARG A 376 -4.27 2.96 11.46
C ARG A 376 -4.61 1.46 11.28
N HIS A 377 -5.79 1.15 10.76
CA HIS A 377 -6.24 -0.21 10.46
C HIS A 377 -5.96 -0.66 9.02
N GLY A 378 -5.36 0.19 8.20
CA GLY A 378 -5.12 -0.09 6.79
C GLY A 378 -6.17 0.50 5.84
N LEU A 379 -6.04 0.14 4.57
CA LEU A 379 -6.94 0.44 3.48
C LEU A 379 -8.28 -0.27 3.72
N ALA A 380 -9.36 0.36 3.27
CA ALA A 380 -10.68 -0.24 3.38
C ALA A 380 -10.81 -1.47 2.48
N ASP A 381 -11.68 -2.40 2.88
CA ASP A 381 -11.99 -3.58 2.10
C ASP A 381 -12.40 -3.24 0.67
N GLY A 382 -11.92 -4.02 -0.30
CA GLY A 382 -12.25 -3.84 -1.71
C GLY A 382 -11.46 -2.74 -2.43
N VAL A 383 -10.71 -1.89 -1.73
CA VAL A 383 -9.87 -0.86 -2.37
C VAL A 383 -8.74 -1.49 -3.20
N ILE A 384 -7.96 -2.40 -2.61
CA ILE A 384 -6.86 -3.08 -3.33
C ILE A 384 -7.40 -3.88 -4.54
N PRO A 385 -8.46 -4.71 -4.41
CA PRO A 385 -9.07 -5.37 -5.56
C PRO A 385 -9.52 -4.39 -6.65
N ALA A 386 -10.14 -3.26 -6.30
CA ALA A 386 -10.59 -2.26 -7.27
C ALA A 386 -9.43 -1.58 -8.01
N LEU A 387 -8.33 -1.27 -7.30
CA LEU A 387 -7.10 -0.74 -7.90
C LEU A 387 -6.50 -1.74 -8.90
N LYS A 388 -6.52 -3.04 -8.58
CA LYS A 388 -5.98 -4.11 -9.42
C LYS A 388 -6.86 -4.43 -10.62
N ALA A 389 -8.17 -4.37 -10.46
CA ALA A 389 -9.15 -4.63 -11.53
C ALA A 389 -9.15 -3.55 -12.63
N ARG A 390 -8.71 -2.34 -12.31
CA ARG A 390 -8.65 -1.22 -13.26
C ARG A 390 -7.28 -1.12 -13.93
N SER A 391 -7.17 -1.64 -15.13
CA SER A 391 -5.92 -1.58 -15.92
C SER A 391 -5.48 -0.17 -16.31
N ASP A 392 -6.38 0.83 -16.28
CA ASP A 392 -6.05 2.24 -16.49
C ASP A 392 -5.45 2.91 -15.25
N VAL A 393 -5.50 2.29 -14.06
CA VAL A 393 -4.72 2.75 -12.90
C VAL A 393 -3.26 2.34 -13.11
N ILE A 394 -2.39 3.31 -13.42
CA ILE A 394 -0.98 3.03 -13.71
C ILE A 394 -0.08 3.29 -12.52
N ALA A 395 -0.45 4.22 -11.64
CA ALA A 395 0.28 4.48 -10.42
C ALA A 395 -0.65 4.79 -9.24
N VAL A 396 -0.19 4.41 -8.06
CA VAL A 396 -0.84 4.67 -6.77
C VAL A 396 0.17 5.30 -5.83
N ALA A 397 -0.13 6.50 -5.33
CA ALA A 397 0.52 7.05 -4.15
C ALA A 397 -0.26 6.61 -2.91
N TYR A 398 0.31 5.68 -2.17
CA TYR A 398 -0.27 5.17 -0.94
C TYR A 398 0.37 5.87 0.26
N ASN A 399 -0.42 6.63 1.02
CA ASN A 399 -0.05 7.21 2.30
C ASN A 399 -0.52 6.33 3.46
N SER A 400 0.43 5.87 4.28
CA SER A 400 0.16 5.11 5.49
C SER A 400 0.65 5.83 6.75
N CYS A 401 -0.22 5.96 7.75
CA CYS A 401 0.16 6.43 9.09
C CYS A 401 0.46 5.27 10.08
N SER A 402 0.54 4.03 9.59
CA SER A 402 0.82 2.85 10.43
C SER A 402 1.52 1.75 9.66
N HIS A 403 2.55 1.14 10.26
CA HIS A 403 3.27 0.03 9.68
C HIS A 403 2.64 -1.34 9.93
N LEU A 404 1.70 -1.42 10.88
CA LEU A 404 1.08 -2.68 11.31
C LEU A 404 0.33 -3.42 10.19
N PRO A 405 -0.57 -2.77 9.39
CA PRO A 405 -1.30 -3.48 8.34
C PRO A 405 -0.45 -3.72 7.08
N LEU A 406 0.68 -3.01 6.94
CA LEU A 406 1.43 -2.95 5.71
C LEU A 406 1.77 -4.36 5.18
N PRO A 407 2.48 -5.27 5.90
CA PRO A 407 2.91 -6.54 5.31
C PRO A 407 1.82 -7.32 4.55
N GLY A 408 0.59 -7.33 5.08
CA GLY A 408 -0.57 -7.96 4.44
C GLY A 408 -1.06 -7.20 3.21
N GLU A 409 -1.19 -5.88 3.29
CA GLU A 409 -1.59 -5.02 2.16
C GLU A 409 -0.57 -5.06 1.01
N TRP A 410 0.71 -5.09 1.35
CA TRP A 410 1.81 -5.25 0.41
C TRP A 410 1.72 -6.55 -0.34
N GLN A 411 1.49 -7.64 0.38
CA GLN A 411 1.25 -8.93 -0.25
C GLN A 411 0.07 -8.86 -1.20
N GLU A 412 -1.03 -8.20 -0.83
CA GLU A 412 -2.19 -8.10 -1.71
C GLU A 412 -1.95 -7.20 -2.94
N LEU A 413 -1.31 -6.04 -2.76
CA LEU A 413 -0.98 -5.07 -3.81
C LEU A 413 0.04 -5.63 -4.81
N CYS A 414 1.05 -6.38 -4.32
CA CYS A 414 2.17 -6.88 -5.12
C CYS A 414 1.95 -8.29 -5.67
N SER A 415 0.80 -8.92 -5.43
CA SER A 415 0.56 -10.29 -5.86
C SER A 415 -0.62 -10.47 -6.79
N GLY A 416 -0.66 -11.56 -7.55
CA GLY A 416 -1.77 -11.91 -8.43
C GLY A 416 -1.99 -10.97 -9.64
N PRO A 417 -3.16 -11.08 -10.29
CA PRO A 417 -3.51 -10.24 -11.44
C PRO A 417 -3.53 -8.75 -11.13
N GLY A 418 -3.05 -7.93 -12.05
CA GLY A 418 -2.97 -6.48 -11.85
C GLY A 418 -2.03 -6.09 -10.71
N ALA A 419 -1.06 -6.92 -10.32
CA ALA A 419 -0.11 -6.54 -9.26
C ALA A 419 0.61 -5.20 -9.56
N PHE A 420 0.94 -4.49 -8.49
CA PHE A 420 1.81 -3.34 -8.51
C PHE A 420 3.23 -3.73 -8.08
N GLU A 421 4.20 -2.87 -8.38
CA GLU A 421 5.53 -2.89 -7.80
C GLU A 421 5.81 -1.54 -7.14
N LEU A 422 6.59 -1.57 -6.07
CA LEU A 422 7.05 -0.38 -5.38
C LEU A 422 8.23 0.25 -6.13
N ARG A 423 7.96 1.44 -6.63
CA ARG A 423 8.92 2.25 -7.38
C ARG A 423 9.71 3.19 -6.48
N ALA A 424 9.10 3.70 -5.42
CA ALA A 424 9.76 4.59 -4.48
C ALA A 424 9.06 4.56 -3.11
N PHE A 425 9.85 4.77 -2.05
CA PHE A 425 9.36 4.86 -0.68
C PHE A 425 10.03 6.03 0.02
N ARG A 426 9.25 6.77 0.81
CA ARG A 426 9.76 7.76 1.76
C ARG A 426 8.90 7.74 3.00
N SER A 427 9.51 8.08 4.12
CA SER A 427 8.79 8.23 5.36
C SER A 427 9.09 9.57 6.01
N PHE A 428 8.10 10.05 6.74
CA PHE A 428 8.00 11.40 7.23
C PHE A 428 7.65 11.39 8.70
N ASP A 429 8.41 12.16 9.45
CA ASP A 429 8.19 12.35 10.87
C ASP A 429 7.11 13.42 11.11
N LEU A 430 5.87 13.06 10.76
CA LEU A 430 4.71 13.92 10.98
C LEU A 430 4.37 14.08 12.47
N LEU A 431 4.91 13.21 13.32
CA LEU A 431 4.66 13.15 14.77
C LEU A 431 5.98 13.09 15.54
N ALA A 432 6.83 14.09 15.29
CA ALA A 432 8.15 14.20 15.90
C ALA A 432 8.15 14.04 17.43
N GLY A 433 9.16 13.31 17.89
CA GLY A 433 9.30 12.90 19.30
C GLY A 433 8.39 11.74 19.70
N THR A 434 7.78 11.03 18.75
CA THR A 434 7.00 9.81 19.01
C THR A 434 7.53 8.62 18.20
N GLU A 435 7.01 7.42 18.48
CA GLU A 435 7.29 6.21 17.69
C GLU A 435 6.53 6.17 16.35
N PHE A 436 5.64 7.13 16.08
CA PHE A 436 4.78 7.11 14.91
C PHE A 436 5.48 7.74 13.71
N LEU A 437 5.61 6.97 12.64
CA LEU A 437 6.15 7.40 11.37
C LEU A 437 5.08 7.29 10.29
N SER A 438 4.96 8.34 9.46
CA SER A 438 4.12 8.30 8.27
C SER A 438 4.93 7.86 7.08
N SER A 439 4.33 7.16 6.13
CA SER A 439 5.02 6.56 5.00
C SER A 439 4.26 6.74 3.70
N TYR A 440 4.97 7.15 2.66
CA TYR A 440 4.47 7.17 1.29
C TYR A 440 5.14 6.12 0.43
N PHE A 441 4.31 5.52 -0.40
CA PHE A 441 4.72 4.50 -1.34
C PHE A 441 4.24 4.90 -2.73
N LEU A 442 5.16 4.97 -3.68
CA LEU A 442 4.83 5.04 -5.09
C LEU A 442 4.75 3.62 -5.64
N LEU A 443 3.54 3.14 -5.83
CA LEU A 443 3.27 1.87 -6.48
C LEU A 443 3.00 2.13 -7.95
N VAL A 444 3.64 1.39 -8.85
CA VAL A 444 3.40 1.45 -10.29
C VAL A 444 2.91 0.10 -10.77
N ARG A 445 2.06 0.08 -11.80
CA ARG A 445 1.56 -1.17 -12.37
C ARG A 445 2.75 -2.04 -12.77
N ARG A 446 2.81 -3.27 -12.28
CA ARG A 446 3.93 -4.18 -12.60
C ARG A 446 3.94 -4.44 -14.11
N PRO A 447 5.08 -4.23 -14.80
CA PRO A 447 5.18 -4.55 -16.20
C PRO A 447 5.19 -6.08 -16.41
N PRO A 448 4.93 -6.59 -17.62
CA PRO A 448 5.08 -8.02 -17.91
C PRO A 448 6.50 -8.52 -17.57
N VAL A 449 6.61 -9.41 -16.58
CA VAL A 449 7.88 -10.00 -16.12
C VAL A 449 7.94 -11.49 -16.44
N LEU A 450 9.04 -11.93 -17.05
CA LEU A 450 9.31 -13.35 -17.26
C LEU A 450 10.54 -13.77 -16.42
N VAL A 451 10.37 -14.78 -15.58
CA VAL A 451 11.43 -15.34 -14.73
C VAL A 451 11.84 -16.71 -15.27
N LEU A 452 13.13 -16.85 -15.58
CA LEU A 452 13.72 -18.03 -16.21
C LEU A 452 14.88 -18.57 -15.32
N PRO A 453 14.62 -19.56 -14.45
CA PRO A 453 15.63 -20.29 -13.72
C PRO A 453 16.43 -21.21 -14.66
N VAL A 454 17.75 -20.99 -14.74
CA VAL A 454 18.67 -21.74 -15.59
C VAL A 454 19.64 -22.54 -14.73
N GLY A 455 19.81 -23.83 -15.03
CA GLY A 455 20.81 -24.68 -14.38
C GLY A 455 20.49 -26.16 -14.53
N PRO A 456 21.46 -27.08 -14.32
CA PRO A 456 21.24 -28.51 -14.51
C PRO A 456 20.17 -29.10 -13.56
N PRO A 457 19.72 -30.35 -13.76
CA PRO A 457 18.80 -31.03 -12.84
C PRO A 457 19.37 -31.07 -11.41
N GLY A 458 18.53 -30.88 -10.38
CA GLY A 458 18.96 -30.99 -8.99
C GLY A 458 19.49 -29.71 -8.32
N VAL A 459 19.69 -28.62 -9.06
CA VAL A 459 20.17 -27.33 -8.50
C VAL A 459 19.12 -26.48 -7.77
N GLY A 460 17.91 -27.01 -7.55
CA GLY A 460 16.87 -26.31 -6.76
C GLY A 460 15.93 -25.36 -7.53
N LYS A 461 15.88 -25.41 -8.88
CA LYS A 461 14.97 -24.55 -9.68
C LYS A 461 13.49 -24.65 -9.27
N SER A 462 12.95 -25.87 -9.15
CA SER A 462 11.56 -26.09 -8.73
C SER A 462 11.30 -25.68 -7.27
N TRP A 463 12.32 -25.72 -6.41
CA TRP A 463 12.21 -25.19 -5.05
C TRP A 463 12.09 -23.66 -5.08
N LEU A 464 12.94 -22.97 -5.84
CA LEU A 464 12.87 -21.52 -6.04
C LEU A 464 11.50 -21.11 -6.59
N ALA A 465 11.03 -21.83 -7.62
CA ALA A 465 9.72 -21.63 -8.22
C ALA A 465 8.59 -21.70 -7.18
N ARG A 466 8.60 -22.72 -6.31
CA ARG A 466 7.62 -22.89 -5.24
C ARG A 466 7.70 -21.80 -4.18
N GLN A 467 8.90 -21.38 -3.78
CA GLN A 467 9.08 -20.29 -2.81
C GLN A 467 8.54 -18.96 -3.35
N LEU A 468 8.83 -18.63 -4.62
CA LEU A 468 8.28 -17.44 -5.26
C LEU A 468 6.76 -17.56 -5.46
N ALA A 469 6.25 -18.73 -5.88
CA ALA A 469 4.81 -18.98 -5.98
C ALA A 469 4.07 -18.78 -4.65
N ALA A 470 4.69 -19.17 -3.52
CA ALA A 470 4.10 -19.02 -2.19
C ALA A 470 3.89 -17.54 -1.81
N THR A 471 4.65 -16.62 -2.39
CA THR A 471 4.41 -15.17 -2.21
C THR A 471 3.26 -14.62 -3.05
N LEU A 472 2.73 -15.41 -3.99
CA LEU A 472 1.71 -15.02 -4.98
C LEU A 472 2.17 -13.94 -5.98
N THR A 473 3.46 -13.61 -6.01
CA THR A 473 3.99 -12.51 -6.84
C THR A 473 4.09 -12.87 -8.32
N CYS A 474 4.15 -14.15 -8.66
CA CYS A 474 4.14 -14.65 -10.03
C CYS A 474 3.27 -15.90 -10.15
N ALA A 475 2.74 -16.15 -11.34
CA ALA A 475 2.24 -17.48 -11.66
C ALA A 475 3.36 -18.38 -12.14
N VAL A 476 3.25 -19.66 -11.81
CA VAL A 476 4.23 -20.66 -12.22
C VAL A 476 3.64 -21.53 -13.30
N PHE A 477 4.39 -21.66 -14.40
CA PHE A 477 4.21 -22.75 -15.34
C PHE A 477 5.11 -23.92 -14.90
N GLU A 478 4.51 -24.97 -14.37
CA GLU A 478 5.20 -26.20 -13.98
C GLU A 478 5.50 -27.03 -15.25
N ARG A 479 6.57 -26.72 -15.96
CA ARG A 479 6.93 -27.37 -17.22
C ARG A 479 7.25 -28.84 -17.01
N ASP A 480 7.94 -29.19 -15.94
CA ASP A 480 8.28 -30.58 -15.64
C ASP A 480 7.01 -31.41 -15.40
N LYS A 481 5.99 -30.82 -14.76
CA LYS A 481 4.66 -31.42 -14.60
C LYS A 481 3.89 -31.53 -15.91
N ALA A 482 3.85 -30.47 -16.72
CA ALA A 482 3.17 -30.53 -18.02
C ALA A 482 3.80 -31.61 -18.92
N PHE A 483 5.12 -31.72 -18.90
CA PHE A 483 5.84 -32.80 -19.60
C PHE A 483 5.51 -34.19 -19.05
N PHE A 484 5.46 -34.33 -17.73
CA PHE A 484 5.03 -35.58 -17.07
C PHE A 484 3.63 -36.00 -17.53
N GLU A 485 2.68 -35.07 -17.58
CA GLU A 485 1.31 -35.34 -18.02
C GLU A 485 1.28 -35.83 -19.47
N GLU A 486 1.98 -35.14 -20.39
CA GLU A 486 2.07 -35.55 -21.79
C GLU A 486 2.75 -36.91 -21.98
N ARG A 487 3.77 -37.22 -21.17
CA ARG A 487 4.57 -38.44 -21.34
C ARG A 487 3.95 -39.67 -20.68
N LEU A 488 3.39 -39.54 -19.48
CA LEU A 488 2.98 -40.68 -18.67
C LEU A 488 1.47 -40.93 -18.67
N ARG A 489 0.64 -39.92 -18.94
CA ARG A 489 -0.81 -40.14 -19.07
C ARG A 489 -1.23 -40.57 -20.47
N ARG A 490 -0.33 -40.49 -21.45
CA ARG A 490 -0.58 -40.88 -22.85
C ARG A 490 0.45 -41.91 -23.29
N SER A 491 0.10 -43.19 -23.14
CA SER A 491 0.99 -44.32 -23.43
C SER A 491 1.44 -44.40 -24.89
N ASP A 492 0.73 -43.72 -25.80
CA ASP A 492 0.99 -43.63 -27.24
C ASP A 492 1.97 -42.50 -27.62
N VAL A 493 2.33 -41.61 -26.69
CA VAL A 493 3.14 -40.42 -27.01
C VAL A 493 4.63 -40.67 -26.76
N GLY A 494 5.42 -40.72 -27.83
CA GLY A 494 6.88 -40.79 -27.76
C GLY A 494 7.51 -39.56 -27.08
N LEU A 495 8.77 -39.70 -26.62
CA LEU A 495 9.49 -38.64 -25.89
C LEU A 495 9.59 -37.31 -26.66
N ALA A 496 9.89 -37.37 -27.96
CA ALA A 496 10.02 -36.19 -28.81
C ALA A 496 8.69 -35.46 -28.95
N GLU A 497 7.60 -36.21 -29.16
CA GLU A 497 6.25 -35.67 -29.28
C GLU A 497 5.76 -35.06 -27.96
N ALA A 498 6.01 -35.71 -26.82
CA ALA A 498 5.69 -35.15 -25.50
C ALA A 498 6.40 -33.81 -25.25
N LYS A 499 7.69 -33.71 -25.63
CA LYS A 499 8.45 -32.44 -25.55
C LYS A 499 7.86 -31.36 -26.44
N ARG A 500 7.50 -31.70 -27.69
CA ARG A 500 6.89 -30.78 -28.66
C ARG A 500 5.56 -30.24 -28.11
N ARG A 501 4.65 -31.11 -27.69
CA ARG A 501 3.35 -30.74 -27.12
C ARG A 501 3.48 -29.89 -25.85
N THR A 502 4.41 -30.24 -24.97
CA THR A 502 4.69 -29.43 -23.76
C THR A 502 5.16 -28.04 -24.13
N HIS A 503 6.06 -27.93 -25.12
CA HIS A 503 6.56 -26.64 -25.60
C HIS A 503 5.44 -25.80 -26.24
N GLU A 504 4.59 -26.41 -27.06
CA GLU A 504 3.43 -25.74 -27.65
C GLU A 504 2.44 -25.26 -26.59
N ARG A 505 2.14 -26.08 -25.58
CA ARG A 505 1.31 -25.72 -24.43
C ARG A 505 1.91 -24.56 -23.65
N LEU A 506 3.23 -24.54 -23.45
CA LEU A 506 3.94 -23.43 -22.83
C LEU A 506 3.85 -22.14 -23.64
N LEU A 507 4.13 -22.19 -24.96
CA LEU A 507 4.03 -21.01 -25.81
C LEU A 507 2.60 -20.47 -25.88
N ALA A 508 1.59 -21.34 -25.93
CA ALA A 508 0.19 -20.95 -25.87
C ALA A 508 -0.16 -20.25 -24.55
N ALA A 509 0.30 -20.82 -23.42
CA ALA A 509 0.09 -20.24 -22.09
C ALA A 509 0.76 -18.87 -21.96
N LEU A 510 1.99 -18.72 -22.45
CA LEU A 510 2.73 -17.44 -22.46
C LEU A 510 2.04 -16.38 -23.34
N ARG A 511 1.57 -16.77 -24.54
CA ARG A 511 0.81 -15.85 -25.42
C ARG A 511 -0.50 -15.41 -24.79
N GLY A 512 -1.22 -16.33 -24.16
CA GLY A 512 -2.43 -15.99 -23.40
C GLY A 512 -2.12 -14.97 -22.31
N ALA A 513 -1.05 -15.21 -21.54
CA ALA A 513 -0.63 -14.30 -20.47
C ALA A 513 -0.25 -12.91 -21.01
N GLY A 514 0.50 -12.85 -22.11
CA GLY A 514 0.87 -11.60 -22.77
C GLY A 514 -0.30 -10.82 -23.39
N ALA A 515 -1.22 -11.50 -24.10
CA ALA A 515 -2.33 -10.85 -24.81
C ALA A 515 -3.33 -10.17 -23.85
N SER A 516 -3.57 -10.78 -22.68
CA SER A 516 -4.45 -10.19 -21.65
C SER A 516 -3.92 -8.87 -21.07
N SER A 517 -2.61 -8.59 -21.20
CA SER A 517 -2.02 -7.36 -20.68
C SER A 517 -2.30 -6.13 -21.56
N THR A 518 -2.63 -6.35 -22.84
CA THR A 518 -2.90 -5.28 -23.81
C THR A 518 -4.38 -4.93 -23.93
N GLU A 519 -5.28 -5.88 -23.68
CA GLU A 519 -6.73 -5.62 -23.68
C GLU A 519 -7.20 -5.16 -22.29
N LEU A 520 -7.20 -3.84 -22.09
CA LEU A 520 -7.74 -3.20 -20.90
C LEU A 520 -9.23 -3.56 -20.71
N GLY A 521 -9.56 -4.52 -19.84
CA GLY A 521 -10.93 -4.66 -19.32
C GLY A 521 -11.49 -6.06 -19.10
N SER A 522 -10.77 -7.14 -19.45
CA SER A 522 -11.22 -8.50 -19.10
C SER A 522 -10.99 -8.79 -17.61
N PRO A 523 -12.02 -9.24 -16.85
CA PRO A 523 -11.89 -9.64 -15.45
C PRO A 523 -11.02 -10.89 -15.23
N GLU A 524 -10.61 -11.59 -16.29
CA GLU A 524 -9.67 -12.71 -16.25
C GLU A 524 -8.27 -12.29 -16.71
N SER A 525 -7.77 -11.13 -16.27
CA SER A 525 -6.42 -10.71 -16.62
C SER A 525 -5.40 -11.70 -16.04
N LEU A 526 -4.54 -12.21 -16.92
CA LEU A 526 -3.50 -13.15 -16.52
C LEU A 526 -2.40 -12.40 -15.74
N PRO A 527 -1.60 -13.11 -14.95
CA PRO A 527 -0.58 -12.55 -14.07
C PRO A 527 0.45 -11.71 -14.84
N THR A 528 0.80 -10.55 -14.27
CA THR A 528 1.84 -9.67 -14.81
C THR A 528 3.25 -10.25 -14.67
N ALA A 529 3.43 -11.30 -13.88
CA ALA A 529 4.69 -12.02 -13.78
C ALA A 529 4.49 -13.53 -13.96
N VAL A 530 5.28 -14.12 -14.85
CA VAL A 530 5.30 -15.56 -15.12
C VAL A 530 6.68 -16.12 -14.81
N LEU A 531 6.71 -17.20 -14.04
CA LEU A 531 7.90 -17.98 -13.76
C LEU A 531 7.77 -19.35 -14.44
N LEU A 532 8.84 -19.77 -15.11
CA LEU A 532 8.95 -21.12 -15.65
C LEU A 532 9.80 -21.95 -14.68
N ASP A 533 9.31 -23.07 -14.16
CA ASP A 533 10.06 -23.87 -13.16
C ASP A 533 11.37 -24.49 -13.70
N SER A 534 11.48 -24.65 -15.03
CA SER A 534 12.56 -25.39 -15.68
C SER A 534 12.83 -24.87 -17.09
N THR A 535 13.94 -24.15 -17.30
CA THR A 535 14.30 -23.56 -18.60
C THR A 535 15.68 -23.99 -19.10
N ASN A 536 16.00 -25.28 -18.98
CA ASN A 536 17.25 -25.87 -19.50
C ASN A 536 17.28 -25.95 -21.04
N GLY A 537 16.44 -25.18 -21.74
CA GLY A 537 16.43 -25.12 -23.19
C GLY A 537 17.58 -24.26 -23.72
N SER A 538 17.89 -24.43 -25.00
CA SER A 538 18.81 -23.56 -25.74
C SER A 538 18.36 -22.10 -25.71
N GLN A 539 19.26 -21.19 -26.08
CA GLN A 539 18.98 -19.78 -26.30
C GLN A 539 17.74 -19.58 -27.19
N ALA A 540 17.62 -20.32 -28.28
CA ALA A 540 16.47 -20.27 -29.18
C ALA A 540 15.14 -20.55 -28.47
N ALA A 541 15.10 -21.47 -27.50
CA ALA A 541 13.89 -21.74 -26.74
C ALA A 541 13.53 -20.55 -25.83
N ARG A 542 14.52 -19.92 -25.20
CA ARG A 542 14.32 -18.73 -24.35
C ARG A 542 13.85 -17.52 -25.17
N GLU A 543 14.41 -17.34 -26.37
CA GLU A 543 13.97 -16.32 -27.33
C GLU A 543 12.52 -16.58 -27.77
N ALA A 544 12.15 -17.83 -28.03
CA ALA A 544 10.76 -18.20 -28.32
C ALA A 544 9.82 -17.87 -27.15
N TYR A 545 10.23 -18.10 -25.90
CA TYR A 545 9.45 -17.72 -24.71
C TYR A 545 9.30 -16.21 -24.59
N CYS A 546 10.37 -15.46 -24.80
CA CYS A 546 10.34 -14.00 -24.77
C CYS A 546 9.46 -13.44 -25.90
N THR A 547 9.52 -14.04 -27.09
CA THR A 547 8.66 -13.66 -28.23
C THR A 547 7.19 -13.96 -27.95
N ALA A 548 6.90 -15.11 -27.32
CA ALA A 548 5.54 -15.51 -26.97
C ALA A 548 4.93 -14.64 -25.86
N PHE A 549 5.70 -14.30 -24.83
CA PHE A 549 5.22 -13.55 -23.67
C PHE A 549 5.32 -12.02 -23.83
N LYS A 550 6.31 -11.56 -24.61
CA LYS A 550 6.69 -10.14 -24.78
C LYS A 550 6.97 -9.44 -23.44
N PRO A 551 7.92 -9.96 -22.62
CA PRO A 551 8.26 -9.33 -21.36
C PRO A 551 8.81 -7.92 -21.57
N ARG A 552 8.52 -7.03 -20.62
CA ARG A 552 9.26 -5.77 -20.45
C ARG A 552 10.41 -5.93 -19.47
N ARG A 553 10.35 -6.95 -18.60
CA ARG A 553 11.44 -7.34 -17.70
C ARG A 553 11.70 -8.84 -17.80
N LEU A 554 12.95 -9.21 -17.98
CA LEU A 554 13.42 -10.60 -18.04
C LEU A 554 14.41 -10.85 -16.91
N ILE A 555 14.09 -11.80 -16.03
CA ILE A 555 14.95 -12.18 -14.91
C ILE A 555 15.49 -13.58 -15.15
N TYR A 556 16.80 -13.68 -15.39
CA TYR A 556 17.52 -14.95 -15.37
C TYR A 556 17.96 -15.29 -13.95
N VAL A 557 17.65 -16.50 -13.50
CA VAL A 557 18.13 -17.03 -12.23
C VAL A 557 19.05 -18.22 -12.48
N ALA A 558 20.35 -17.96 -12.58
CA ALA A 558 21.37 -18.95 -12.87
C ALA A 558 21.84 -19.65 -11.58
N LEU A 559 21.44 -20.92 -11.41
CA LEU A 559 21.83 -21.77 -10.29
C LEU A 559 22.91 -22.74 -10.75
N ARG A 560 24.15 -22.46 -10.38
CA ARG A 560 25.33 -23.24 -10.79
C ARG A 560 25.64 -24.33 -9.76
N PRO A 561 25.92 -25.56 -10.19
CA PRO A 561 26.52 -26.54 -9.27
C PRO A 561 27.95 -26.12 -8.90
N PRO A 562 28.49 -26.61 -7.77
CA PRO A 562 29.88 -26.39 -7.44
C PRO A 562 30.79 -26.92 -8.56
N GLU A 563 31.83 -26.16 -8.91
CA GLU A 563 32.75 -26.52 -10.00
C GLU A 563 33.50 -27.81 -9.68
N GLU A 564 33.97 -27.93 -8.45
CA GLU A 564 34.52 -29.18 -7.92
C GLU A 564 33.39 -30.18 -7.66
N LYS A 565 33.56 -31.40 -8.17
CA LYS A 565 32.60 -32.51 -7.96
C LYS A 565 31.18 -32.19 -8.46
N MET A 566 31.05 -31.33 -9.46
CA MET A 566 29.78 -30.97 -10.12
C MET A 566 28.91 -32.22 -10.39
N LEU A 567 29.50 -33.25 -10.99
CA LEU A 567 28.78 -34.46 -11.36
C LEU A 567 28.29 -35.23 -10.13
N ASP A 568 29.15 -35.43 -9.13
CA ASP A 568 28.79 -36.13 -7.88
C ASP A 568 27.69 -35.38 -7.13
N PHE A 569 27.79 -34.04 -7.07
CA PHE A 569 26.78 -33.19 -6.46
C PHE A 569 25.41 -33.38 -7.14
N LEU A 570 25.38 -33.32 -8.48
CA LEU A 570 24.13 -33.46 -9.25
C LEU A 570 23.56 -34.87 -9.12
N LEU A 571 24.38 -35.91 -9.20
CA LEU A 571 23.96 -37.30 -9.02
C LEU A 571 23.39 -37.53 -7.61
N GLY A 572 24.06 -37.01 -6.57
CA GLY A 572 23.59 -37.06 -5.19
C GLY A 572 22.23 -36.38 -5.00
N ARG A 573 22.04 -35.19 -5.57
CA ARG A 573 20.78 -34.44 -5.54
C ARG A 573 19.65 -35.13 -6.31
N VAL A 574 19.94 -35.71 -7.47
CA VAL A 574 18.93 -36.44 -8.27
C VAL A 574 18.47 -37.69 -7.52
N ARG A 575 19.37 -38.43 -6.90
CA ARG A 575 19.03 -39.61 -6.07
C ARG A 575 18.21 -39.21 -4.84
N SER A 576 18.65 -38.21 -4.09
CA SER A 576 17.93 -37.77 -2.89
C SER A 576 16.54 -37.26 -3.23
N ARG A 577 16.38 -36.58 -4.36
CA ARG A 577 15.07 -36.16 -4.89
C ARG A 577 14.16 -37.36 -5.17
N GLY A 578 14.68 -38.42 -5.80
CA GLY A 578 13.90 -39.65 -6.07
C GLY A 578 13.40 -40.35 -4.79
N GLN A 579 14.12 -40.20 -3.68
CA GLN A 579 13.81 -40.82 -2.39
C GLN A 579 13.00 -39.91 -1.45
N SER A 580 13.02 -38.60 -1.68
CA SER A 580 12.36 -37.62 -0.82
C SER A 580 10.84 -37.72 -0.91
N ALA A 581 10.19 -37.89 0.24
CA ALA A 581 8.73 -37.89 0.34
C ALA A 581 8.11 -36.51 0.04
N ASP A 582 8.85 -35.43 0.30
CA ASP A 582 8.42 -34.04 0.08
C ASP A 582 8.57 -33.58 -1.38
N THR A 583 9.16 -34.42 -2.23
CA THR A 583 9.28 -34.14 -3.65
C THR A 583 8.03 -34.60 -4.38
N PRO A 584 7.35 -33.72 -5.15
CA PRO A 584 6.20 -34.11 -5.94
C PRO A 584 6.48 -35.31 -6.85
N GLU A 585 5.48 -36.17 -7.06
CA GLU A 585 5.65 -37.40 -7.84
C GLU A 585 6.22 -37.15 -9.25
N HIS A 586 5.67 -36.16 -9.96
CA HIS A 586 6.15 -35.79 -11.28
C HIS A 586 7.63 -35.35 -11.25
N GLU A 587 8.06 -34.66 -10.19
CA GLU A 587 9.45 -34.25 -10.00
C GLU A 587 10.38 -35.45 -9.73
N ARG A 588 9.90 -36.47 -8.99
CA ARG A 588 10.66 -37.71 -8.75
C ARG A 588 10.84 -38.51 -10.03
N LEU A 589 9.76 -38.65 -10.81
CA LEU A 589 9.74 -39.46 -12.03
C LEU A 589 10.39 -38.74 -13.22
N VAL A 590 10.29 -37.41 -13.32
CA VAL A 590 10.99 -36.59 -14.32
C VAL A 590 12.43 -36.28 -13.91
N GLY A 591 12.76 -36.34 -12.61
CA GLY A 591 14.04 -35.91 -12.05
C GLY A 591 15.27 -36.61 -12.62
N ILE A 592 15.11 -37.83 -13.13
CA ILE A 592 16.17 -38.56 -13.84
C ILE A 592 16.12 -38.30 -15.36
N GLY A 593 15.42 -37.23 -15.79
CA GLY A 593 15.18 -36.78 -17.16
C GLY A 593 14.40 -37.76 -18.03
N GLY A 594 13.62 -38.67 -17.44
CA GLY A 594 13.02 -39.82 -18.12
C GLY A 594 13.94 -41.04 -18.24
N LEU A 595 14.95 -41.16 -17.37
CA LEU A 595 15.57 -42.46 -17.09
C LEU A 595 14.62 -43.27 -16.21
N ARG A 596 14.68 -44.59 -16.37
CA ARG A 596 13.98 -45.56 -15.50
C ARG A 596 14.50 -45.46 -14.06
N PRO A 597 13.68 -45.77 -13.04
CA PRO A 597 14.12 -45.77 -11.64
C PRO A 597 15.36 -46.63 -11.38
N GLU A 598 15.51 -47.72 -12.13
CA GLU A 598 16.63 -48.66 -12.10
C GLU A 598 17.77 -48.30 -13.09
N ALA A 599 17.89 -47.04 -13.49
CA ALA A 599 19.01 -46.62 -14.33
C ALA A 599 20.34 -46.74 -13.59
N SER A 600 21.36 -47.24 -14.29
CA SER A 600 22.69 -47.41 -13.69
C SER A 600 23.35 -46.06 -13.41
N ASP A 601 24.34 -46.06 -12.52
CA ASP A 601 25.16 -44.88 -12.23
C ASP A 601 25.81 -44.31 -13.48
N GLN A 602 26.25 -45.19 -14.39
CA GLN A 602 26.80 -44.83 -15.67
C GLN A 602 25.75 -44.17 -16.58
N GLU A 603 24.52 -44.73 -16.68
CA GLU A 603 23.43 -44.13 -17.48
C GLU A 603 23.07 -42.73 -16.97
N MET A 604 23.01 -42.56 -15.64
CA MET A 604 22.77 -41.25 -15.01
C MET A 604 23.91 -40.28 -15.29
N GLN A 605 25.16 -40.72 -15.13
CA GLN A 605 26.36 -39.93 -15.36
C GLN A 605 26.42 -39.43 -16.80
N GLU A 606 26.27 -40.33 -17.78
CA GLU A 606 26.26 -39.99 -19.22
C GLU A 606 25.17 -38.97 -19.55
N LYS A 607 24.01 -39.09 -18.92
CA LYS A 607 22.89 -38.17 -19.14
C LYS A 607 23.15 -36.79 -18.55
N VAL A 608 23.60 -36.71 -17.30
CA VAL A 608 23.92 -35.44 -16.65
C VAL A 608 25.03 -34.74 -17.42
N SER A 609 26.07 -35.46 -17.85
CA SER A 609 27.15 -34.93 -18.70
C SER A 609 26.63 -34.37 -20.02
N ARG A 610 25.72 -35.07 -20.70
CA ARG A 610 25.08 -34.54 -21.92
C ARG A 610 24.29 -33.27 -21.68
N ILE A 611 23.56 -33.19 -20.56
CA ILE A 611 22.81 -31.99 -20.20
C ILE A 611 23.75 -30.82 -19.92
N LEU A 612 24.84 -31.07 -19.19
CA LEU A 612 25.86 -30.06 -18.89
C LEU A 612 26.53 -29.56 -20.18
N ALA A 613 26.87 -30.46 -21.11
CA ALA A 613 27.46 -30.09 -22.39
C ALA A 613 26.50 -29.28 -23.29
N ALA A 614 25.20 -29.52 -23.19
CA ALA A 614 24.18 -28.79 -23.94
C ALA A 614 23.64 -27.54 -23.21
N LEU A 615 24.08 -27.29 -21.97
CA LEU A 615 23.56 -26.18 -21.17
C LEU A 615 24.21 -24.86 -21.59
N GLU A 616 23.42 -24.02 -22.25
CA GLU A 616 23.81 -22.66 -22.58
C GLU A 616 23.43 -21.71 -21.43
N TRP A 617 24.43 -21.17 -20.75
CA TRP A 617 24.24 -20.13 -19.75
C TRP A 617 23.90 -18.80 -20.41
N PRO A 618 22.92 -18.05 -19.88
CA PRO A 618 22.59 -16.74 -20.42
C PRO A 618 23.74 -15.75 -20.16
N ASP A 619 24.03 -14.91 -21.15
CA ASP A 619 25.01 -13.83 -21.08
C ASP A 619 24.27 -12.52 -20.82
N ALA A 620 24.73 -11.75 -19.83
CA ALA A 620 24.15 -10.44 -19.52
C ALA A 620 24.46 -9.39 -20.60
N SER A 621 25.49 -9.62 -21.42
CA SER A 621 25.90 -8.71 -22.50
C SER A 621 25.11 -8.89 -23.80
N VAL A 622 24.37 -9.99 -23.94
CA VAL A 622 23.61 -10.33 -25.16
C VAL A 622 22.12 -10.42 -24.81
N PRO A 623 21.36 -9.32 -24.93
CA PRO A 623 19.91 -9.38 -24.74
C PRO A 623 19.30 -10.31 -25.78
N PRO A 624 18.21 -11.03 -25.43
CA PRO A 624 17.53 -11.90 -26.40
C PRO A 624 17.08 -11.06 -27.59
N GLN A 625 17.33 -11.57 -28.80
CA GLN A 625 16.86 -10.93 -30.03
C GLN A 625 15.35 -11.10 -30.12
N LEU A 626 14.60 -10.11 -29.63
CA LEU A 626 13.17 -10.03 -29.86
C LEU A 626 12.97 -9.69 -31.34
N SER A 627 12.27 -10.56 -32.08
CA SER A 627 11.99 -10.27 -33.49
C SER A 627 11.25 -8.93 -33.59
N SER A 628 11.87 -7.96 -34.24
CA SER A 628 11.24 -6.67 -34.53
C SER A 628 10.20 -6.89 -35.62
N ASP A 629 9.01 -7.35 -35.24
CA ASP A 629 7.91 -7.52 -36.19
C ASP A 629 7.43 -6.13 -36.63
N PRO A 630 7.70 -5.72 -37.90
CA PRO A 630 7.48 -4.34 -38.34
C PRO A 630 5.99 -3.97 -38.48
N ALA A 631 5.07 -4.91 -38.20
CA ALA A 631 3.62 -4.71 -38.33
C ALA A 631 2.92 -4.13 -37.08
N THR A 632 3.61 -3.95 -35.96
CA THR A 632 3.00 -3.50 -34.67
C THR A 632 3.44 -2.11 -34.18
N THR A 633 3.97 -1.27 -35.06
CA THR A 633 4.74 -0.05 -34.72
C THR A 633 3.94 1.19 -34.31
N THR A 634 2.66 1.09 -33.92
CA THR A 634 1.80 2.28 -33.70
C THR A 634 1.53 2.68 -32.24
N THR A 635 2.21 2.11 -31.24
CA THR A 635 2.09 2.61 -29.85
C THR A 635 3.43 2.96 -29.23
N THR A 636 3.62 4.27 -29.04
CA THR A 636 4.82 5.04 -28.69
C THR A 636 5.35 4.87 -27.25
N ALA A 637 5.09 3.76 -26.55
CA ALA A 637 5.43 3.64 -25.12
C ALA A 637 6.06 2.30 -24.68
N ALA A 638 6.61 1.51 -25.60
CA ALA A 638 7.37 0.31 -25.23
C ALA A 638 8.83 0.70 -24.95
N GLY A 639 9.17 0.92 -23.68
CA GLY A 639 10.57 1.06 -23.25
C GLY A 639 11.41 -0.19 -23.56
N PRO A 640 12.75 -0.10 -23.48
CA PRO A 640 13.63 -1.23 -23.73
C PRO A 640 13.39 -2.38 -22.74
N LEU A 641 13.64 -3.61 -23.18
CA LEU A 641 13.61 -4.80 -22.33
C LEU A 641 14.65 -4.65 -21.20
N GLU A 642 14.20 -4.69 -19.95
CA GLU A 642 15.05 -4.73 -18.78
C GLU A 642 15.55 -6.16 -18.55
N LEU A 643 16.87 -6.38 -18.61
CA LEU A 643 17.51 -7.70 -18.41
C LEU A 643 18.20 -7.76 -17.04
N ILE A 644 17.81 -8.73 -16.21
CA ILE A 644 18.37 -8.94 -14.88
C ILE A 644 18.98 -10.34 -14.80
N MET A 645 20.21 -10.42 -14.28
CA MET A 645 20.96 -11.67 -14.12
C MET A 645 21.28 -11.93 -12.65
N LEU A 646 20.64 -12.92 -12.05
CA LEU A 646 20.90 -13.36 -10.68
C LEU A 646 21.67 -14.69 -10.72
N LYS A 647 22.73 -14.82 -9.92
CA LYS A 647 23.60 -16.00 -9.90
C LYS A 647 23.78 -16.50 -8.47
N ALA A 648 23.71 -17.81 -8.27
CA ALA A 648 24.08 -18.47 -7.01
C ALA A 648 24.74 -19.83 -7.28
N GLN A 649 25.61 -20.23 -6.37
CA GLN A 649 26.06 -21.62 -6.25
C GLN A 649 24.98 -22.43 -5.52
N ALA A 650 24.63 -23.60 -6.05
CA ALA A 650 23.46 -24.37 -5.63
C ALA A 650 23.68 -25.19 -4.34
N ASP A 651 24.93 -25.37 -3.94
CA ASP A 651 25.34 -25.94 -2.66
C ASP A 651 25.40 -24.90 -1.54
N ASP A 652 25.56 -23.62 -1.88
CA ASP A 652 25.48 -22.50 -0.94
C ASP A 652 24.02 -22.08 -0.70
N THR A 653 23.46 -22.56 0.40
CA THR A 653 22.07 -22.25 0.78
C THR A 653 21.86 -20.75 1.02
N ALA A 654 22.85 -20.04 1.57
CA ALA A 654 22.73 -18.60 1.80
C ALA A 654 22.72 -17.82 0.48
N ALA A 655 23.56 -18.21 -0.49
CA ALA A 655 23.54 -17.61 -1.82
C ALA A 655 22.21 -17.85 -2.55
N VAL A 656 21.65 -19.06 -2.46
CA VAL A 656 20.33 -19.37 -3.04
C VAL A 656 19.21 -18.54 -2.40
N GLN A 657 19.22 -18.39 -1.06
CA GLN A 657 18.28 -17.53 -0.35
C GLN A 657 18.44 -16.05 -0.72
N ALA A 658 19.67 -15.58 -0.90
CA ALA A 658 19.94 -14.22 -1.37
C ALA A 658 19.41 -14.00 -2.79
N VAL A 659 19.54 -14.97 -3.68
CA VAL A 659 18.96 -14.91 -5.04
C VAL A 659 17.43 -14.95 -5.01
N LEU A 660 16.82 -15.77 -4.14
CA LEU A 660 15.38 -15.76 -3.92
C LEU A 660 14.91 -14.36 -3.50
N TRP A 661 15.61 -13.76 -2.54
CA TRP A 661 15.33 -12.41 -2.06
C TRP A 661 15.46 -11.35 -3.15
N LYS A 662 16.57 -11.35 -3.89
CA LYS A 662 16.79 -10.42 -5.01
C LYS A 662 15.73 -10.58 -6.10
N CYS A 663 15.35 -11.82 -6.43
CA CYS A 663 14.29 -12.08 -7.40
C CYS A 663 12.95 -11.53 -6.90
N PHE A 664 12.62 -11.73 -5.62
CA PHE A 664 11.44 -11.15 -5.00
C PHE A 664 11.45 -9.61 -5.04
N LEU A 665 12.59 -8.98 -4.75
CA LEU A 665 12.74 -7.53 -4.84
C LEU A 665 12.57 -7.03 -6.29
N HIS A 666 13.14 -7.69 -7.30
CA HIS A 666 12.91 -7.29 -8.69
C HIS A 666 11.46 -7.48 -9.16
N LEU A 667 10.64 -8.28 -8.46
CA LEU A 667 9.20 -8.39 -8.72
C LEU A 667 8.39 -7.33 -7.96
N CYS A 668 8.72 -7.06 -6.70
CA CYS A 668 7.88 -6.27 -5.80
C CYS A 668 8.40 -4.87 -5.49
N CYS A 669 9.71 -4.69 -5.50
CA CYS A 669 10.39 -3.47 -5.09
C CYS A 669 11.74 -3.27 -5.82
N PRO A 670 11.75 -3.04 -7.14
CA PRO A 670 12.98 -3.00 -7.93
C PRO A 670 13.98 -1.93 -7.48
N PHE A 671 13.52 -0.83 -6.88
CA PHE A 671 14.43 0.22 -6.40
C PHE A 671 15.30 -0.27 -5.24
N LEU A 672 14.76 -1.11 -4.34
CA LEU A 672 15.56 -1.69 -3.26
C LEU A 672 16.55 -2.71 -3.81
N ALA A 673 16.16 -3.49 -4.83
CA ALA A 673 17.09 -4.39 -5.50
C ALA A 673 18.32 -3.63 -6.05
N ASN A 674 18.11 -2.42 -6.57
CA ASN A 674 19.18 -1.55 -7.06
C ASN A 674 20.02 -0.91 -5.95
N LEU A 675 19.47 -0.72 -4.74
CA LEU A 675 20.22 -0.23 -3.58
C LEU A 675 21.02 -1.34 -2.90
N GLU A 676 20.59 -2.60 -3.01
CA GLU A 676 21.31 -3.78 -2.52
C GLU A 676 22.46 -4.24 -3.43
N ALA A 677 22.38 -3.93 -4.72
CA ALA A 677 23.38 -4.29 -5.73
C ALA A 677 24.59 -3.35 -5.66
#